data_AF-A0AA37Q212-F1
#
_entry.id   AF-A0AA37Q212-F1
#
_cell.length_a   1.000
_cell.length_b   1.000
_cell.length_c   1.000
_cell.angle_alpha   90.00
_cell.angle_beta   90.00
_cell.angle_gamma   90.00
#
_symmetry.space_group_name_H-M   'P 1'
#
loop_
_entity.id
_entity.type
_entity.pdbx_description
1 polymer ?
#
loop_
_entity_poly.entity_id
_entity_poly.type
_entity_poly.pdbx_seq_one_letter_code
_entity_poly.pdbx_strand_id
1 'polypeptide(L)'
;MLVSVGDGFITYMAASVTDTTTATSGDVMPRRRGKSKAPNFKYEGPVSVIRLELDASDHRARERLERQWEAVFRLRRALQRDAAARCLAYWAAHHERAADPKALRERLGLTRKGLEAAAKSHIEASRWMRDHLTKAIGLHVADEVWETVDRHLFADGSGRRHGPPRVGSWWEFTRIPGRARSHTKATPTWETYRLVGTLDGHLAAYRHPQLSAEVTTGAAAAARPAGTSILAQPARLAAPTRPASSWADYDGVLAVVFAGLPAGDLVLPVRLPQGAGRWAQLAHFLADPDVWHKIDLVRVADRRAPGAWRYYAHLLVHQSGYQSPATRARRAEVPAGRRAGVDANVSNLAVASFPADQPDRLVIDQIDCTPQQQKAAARAATKARARQKALDRSRRNTNPDQYRPSQRQHKRAQRRAAAGLVAKQITNPGGPRAARADGVPLRAYRHDTLSQRFQRTRRDHAAESRSASQAKQARADQVAARIVAAHGNAITVEDCRISTWARLWGKRIAVFSPGMLVAALKRECESAGGTLYRAGTRTTALSQHCLCGNRVPKTLAQRTHHCPECGLHADRDVTSAMLAACVELTDPDDPRTARVDYKLAHALRAWLASQQEWEGSVNRHQPPPTPVDGPARTGSHHRVASAEQAALDPPPNRPSQKLGRRGPSRKQPAPKLIGAA
;
A
#
# COMPACT_ATOMS: atom_id res chain seq x y z
N MET A 1 -43.92 32.34 -74.82
CA MET A 1 -43.94 33.40 -75.86
C MET A 1 -43.01 34.50 -75.37
N LEU A 2 -41.88 34.67 -76.06
CA LEU A 2 -40.93 35.81 -76.12
C LEU A 2 -40.69 36.76 -74.91
N VAL A 3 -39.43 36.73 -74.42
CA VAL A 3 -38.42 37.82 -74.35
C VAL A 3 -38.52 38.96 -73.31
N SER A 4 -37.43 39.05 -72.51
CA SER A 4 -36.76 40.22 -71.86
C SER A 4 -37.52 40.99 -70.75
N VAL A 5 -36.92 41.61 -69.73
CA VAL A 5 -35.57 42.14 -69.44
C VAL A 5 -35.39 42.09 -67.90
N GLY A 6 -34.15 42.01 -67.38
CA GLY A 6 -33.86 42.48 -66.01
C GLY A 6 -32.55 41.98 -65.42
N ASP A 7 -31.45 42.66 -65.72
CA ASP A 7 -30.15 42.47 -65.06
C ASP A 7 -30.20 42.98 -63.60
N GLY A 8 -29.77 42.12 -62.67
CA GLY A 8 -29.51 42.46 -61.27
C GLY A 8 -28.07 42.06 -60.91
N PHE A 9 -27.22 43.08 -60.70
CA PHE A 9 -25.80 42.94 -60.36
C PHE A 9 -25.56 42.30 -58.99
N ILE A 10 -24.67 41.30 -58.96
CA ILE A 10 -24.13 40.63 -57.77
C ILE A 10 -22.82 41.30 -57.36
N THR A 11 -22.77 41.82 -56.13
CA THR A 11 -21.56 42.43 -55.55
C THR A 11 -20.70 41.36 -54.85
N TYR A 12 -19.58 40.99 -55.47
CA TYR A 12 -18.43 40.33 -54.81
C TYR A 12 -17.50 41.42 -54.27
N MET A 13 -17.25 41.45 -52.96
CA MET A 13 -16.24 42.34 -52.34
C MET A 13 -14.99 41.54 -51.96
N ALA A 14 -13.87 42.02 -52.50
CA ALA A 14 -12.53 41.45 -52.44
C ALA A 14 -11.83 41.65 -51.09
N ALA A 15 -10.80 40.82 -50.88
CA ALA A 15 -9.93 40.80 -49.72
C ALA A 15 -9.16 42.11 -49.52
N SER A 16 -9.11 42.59 -48.27
CA SER A 16 -8.17 43.63 -47.84
C SER A 16 -7.15 43.06 -46.85
N VAL A 17 -5.89 43.19 -47.26
CA VAL A 17 -4.67 43.00 -46.48
C VAL A 17 -4.71 43.96 -45.30
N THR A 18 -4.51 43.48 -44.07
CA THR A 18 -4.27 44.34 -42.91
C THR A 18 -2.85 44.13 -42.39
N ASP A 19 -2.18 45.27 -42.29
CA ASP A 19 -0.78 45.51 -42.00
C ASP A 19 -0.29 44.77 -40.74
N THR A 20 0.82 44.06 -40.89
CA THR A 20 1.57 43.51 -39.77
C THR A 20 2.53 44.59 -39.26
N THR A 21 2.04 45.50 -38.42
CA THR A 21 2.92 46.44 -37.72
C THR A 21 3.70 45.69 -36.65
N THR A 22 5.01 45.60 -36.87
CA THR A 22 5.99 45.04 -35.94
C THR A 22 6.10 45.98 -34.73
N ALA A 23 5.40 45.65 -33.65
CA ALA A 23 5.52 46.37 -32.38
C ALA A 23 6.86 46.01 -31.70
N THR A 24 7.72 47.01 -31.62
CA THR A 24 9.02 47.00 -30.95
C THR A 24 8.89 46.65 -29.46
N SER A 25 9.88 45.90 -28.98
CA SER A 25 10.01 45.39 -27.61
C SER A 25 9.83 46.47 -26.53
N GLY A 26 8.64 46.53 -25.93
CA GLY A 26 8.39 47.17 -24.65
C GLY A 26 8.21 46.10 -23.57
N ASP A 27 8.86 46.27 -22.44
CA ASP A 27 8.92 45.32 -21.31
C ASP A 27 7.51 45.05 -20.74
N VAL A 28 6.79 44.07 -21.33
CA VAL A 28 5.46 43.65 -20.85
C VAL A 28 5.67 42.88 -19.54
N MET A 29 5.59 43.60 -18.42
CA MET A 29 5.42 43.02 -17.09
C MET A 29 4.38 41.89 -17.16
N PRO A 30 4.74 40.63 -16.84
CA PRO A 30 3.78 39.53 -16.92
C PRO A 30 2.61 39.81 -15.97
N ARG A 31 1.38 39.85 -16.51
CA ARG A 31 0.14 40.05 -15.74
C ARG A 31 0.15 39.20 -14.47
N ARG A 32 0.33 39.83 -13.32
CA ARG A 32 0.29 39.16 -12.01
C ARG A 32 -1.17 39.12 -11.55
N ARG A 33 -1.77 37.93 -11.51
CA ARG A 33 -3.09 37.74 -10.90
C ARG A 33 -3.01 38.13 -9.41
N GLY A 34 -3.88 39.03 -8.96
CA GLY A 34 -3.97 39.44 -7.56
C GLY A 34 -4.27 38.27 -6.62
N LYS A 35 -3.98 38.44 -5.32
CA LYS A 35 -4.30 37.44 -4.30
C LYS A 35 -5.81 37.15 -4.33
N SER A 36 -6.18 35.86 -4.34
CA SER A 36 -7.57 35.46 -4.15
C SER A 36 -8.04 35.98 -2.79
N LYS A 37 -9.09 36.80 -2.77
CA LYS A 37 -9.70 37.32 -1.54
C LYS A 37 -10.66 36.33 -0.88
N ALA A 38 -11.10 35.30 -1.61
CA ALA A 38 -11.98 34.26 -1.09
C ALA A 38 -11.17 33.19 -0.33
N PRO A 39 -11.71 32.62 0.77
CA PRO A 39 -11.07 31.54 1.50
C PRO A 39 -10.87 30.31 0.60
N ASN A 40 -9.82 29.53 0.87
CA ASN A 40 -9.58 28.29 0.16
C ASN A 40 -10.71 27.31 0.46
N PHE A 41 -11.22 26.64 -0.57
CA PHE A 41 -12.16 25.53 -0.42
C PHE A 41 -11.61 24.47 0.55
N LYS A 42 -12.44 24.06 1.50
CA LYS A 42 -12.18 22.95 2.43
C LYS A 42 -13.30 21.92 2.30
N TYR A 43 -12.93 20.65 2.35
CA TYR A 43 -13.86 19.54 2.40
C TYR A 43 -13.60 18.76 3.67
N GLU A 44 -14.63 18.62 4.51
CA GLU A 44 -14.54 17.97 5.83
C GLU A 44 -15.20 16.58 5.84
N GLY A 45 -15.70 16.12 4.69
CA GLY A 45 -16.28 14.79 4.54
C GLY A 45 -15.25 13.68 4.27
N PRO A 46 -15.72 12.43 4.13
CA PRO A 46 -14.86 11.29 3.83
C PRO A 46 -14.30 11.38 2.40
N VAL A 47 -13.04 10.97 2.23
CA VAL A 47 -12.42 10.84 0.90
C VAL A 47 -12.05 9.40 0.61
N SER A 48 -12.13 9.02 -0.66
CA SER A 48 -11.72 7.71 -1.12
C SER A 48 -11.07 7.78 -2.49
N VAL A 49 -10.35 6.73 -2.88
CA VAL A 49 -9.62 6.68 -4.15
C VAL A 49 -9.99 5.41 -4.90
N ILE A 50 -10.44 5.55 -6.14
CA ILE A 50 -10.56 4.44 -7.08
C ILE A 50 -9.37 4.44 -8.04
N ARG A 51 -8.87 3.25 -8.38
CA ARG A 51 -7.83 3.06 -9.37
C ARG A 51 -8.44 2.64 -10.71
N LEU A 52 -8.31 3.49 -11.71
CA LEU A 52 -8.79 3.28 -13.07
C LEU A 52 -7.60 2.96 -13.98
N GLU A 53 -7.63 1.83 -14.71
CA GLU A 53 -6.56 1.49 -15.65
C GLU A 53 -6.69 2.36 -16.91
N LEU A 54 -5.57 2.90 -17.40
CA LEU A 54 -5.53 3.70 -18.63
C LEU A 54 -5.02 2.82 -19.78
N ASP A 55 -5.77 2.78 -20.87
CA ASP A 55 -5.36 2.04 -22.07
C ASP A 55 -4.29 2.85 -22.83
N ALA A 56 -3.05 2.34 -22.77
CA ALA A 56 -1.90 2.89 -23.50
C ALA A 56 -1.47 1.98 -24.65
N SER A 57 -2.42 1.26 -25.26
CA SER A 57 -2.15 0.38 -26.41
C SER A 57 -1.91 1.15 -27.71
N ASP A 58 -2.49 2.35 -27.83
CA ASP A 58 -2.21 3.26 -28.95
C ASP A 58 -0.75 3.75 -28.87
N HIS A 59 0.00 3.54 -29.95
CA HIS A 59 1.42 3.85 -29.99
C HIS A 59 1.70 5.35 -29.79
N ARG A 60 0.94 6.22 -30.46
CA ARG A 60 1.14 7.67 -30.46
C ARG A 60 0.77 8.27 -29.12
N ALA A 61 -0.37 7.86 -28.54
CA ALA A 61 -0.78 8.29 -27.21
C ALA A 61 0.22 7.82 -26.14
N ARG A 62 0.70 6.57 -26.25
CA ARG A 62 1.73 6.02 -25.35
C ARG A 62 3.03 6.80 -25.42
N GLU A 63 3.53 7.11 -26.61
CA GLU A 63 4.77 7.89 -26.76
C GLU A 63 4.63 9.26 -26.10
N ARG A 64 3.52 9.97 -26.35
CA ARG A 64 3.24 11.27 -25.72
C ARG A 64 3.17 11.17 -24.20
N LEU A 65 2.51 10.12 -23.67
CA LEU A 65 2.47 9.85 -22.24
C LEU A 65 3.87 9.60 -21.67
N GLU A 66 4.69 8.78 -22.33
CA GLU A 66 6.07 8.50 -21.89
C GLU A 66 6.95 9.75 -21.90
N ARG A 67 6.80 10.63 -22.92
CA ARG A 67 7.48 11.94 -22.98
C ARG A 67 7.02 12.88 -21.88
N GLN A 68 5.74 12.90 -21.54
CA GLN A 68 5.24 13.61 -20.36
C GLN A 68 5.92 13.10 -19.08
N TRP A 69 5.95 11.78 -18.86
CA TRP A 69 6.64 11.20 -17.68
C TRP A 69 8.12 11.59 -17.64
N GLU A 70 8.80 11.57 -18.78
CA GLU A 70 10.19 11.98 -18.90
C GLU A 70 10.38 13.47 -18.54
N ALA A 71 9.54 14.35 -19.08
CA ALA A 71 9.60 15.79 -18.81
C ALA A 71 9.38 16.09 -17.32
N VAL A 72 8.35 15.50 -16.71
CA VAL A 72 8.04 15.70 -15.29
C VAL A 72 9.17 15.16 -14.40
N PHE A 73 9.74 14.00 -14.74
CA PHE A 73 10.86 13.45 -13.99
C PHE A 73 12.11 14.34 -14.06
N ARG A 74 12.45 14.85 -15.24
CA ARG A 74 13.59 15.76 -15.44
C ARG A 74 13.38 17.04 -14.64
N LEU A 75 12.19 17.63 -14.68
CA LEU A 75 11.82 18.80 -13.88
C LEU A 75 11.95 18.52 -12.37
N ARG A 76 11.36 17.43 -11.89
CA ARG A 76 11.45 17.02 -10.48
C ARG A 76 12.90 16.89 -10.03
N ARG A 77 13.75 16.27 -10.84
CA ARG A 77 15.18 16.11 -10.52
C ARG A 77 15.96 17.41 -10.54
N ALA A 78 15.61 18.37 -11.40
CA ALA A 78 16.20 19.70 -11.38
C ALA A 78 15.82 20.40 -10.06
N LEU A 79 14.54 20.42 -9.72
CA LEU A 79 14.03 21.01 -8.47
C LEU A 79 14.60 20.34 -7.21
N GLN A 80 14.76 19.02 -7.20
CA GLN A 80 15.38 18.32 -6.07
C GLN A 80 16.85 18.69 -5.89
N ARG A 81 17.58 18.98 -6.98
CA ARG A 81 18.97 19.45 -6.91
C ARG A 81 19.03 20.88 -6.40
N ASP A 82 18.17 21.76 -6.91
CA ASP A 82 18.04 23.14 -6.43
C ASP A 82 17.72 23.16 -4.94
N ALA A 83 16.73 22.37 -4.52
CA ALA A 83 16.34 22.23 -3.12
C ALA A 83 17.50 21.72 -2.25
N ALA A 84 18.22 20.69 -2.69
CA ALA A 84 19.38 20.17 -1.95
C ALA A 84 20.49 21.22 -1.83
N ALA A 85 20.81 21.93 -2.91
CA ALA A 85 21.83 22.99 -2.91
C ALA A 85 21.43 24.15 -1.99
N ARG A 86 20.18 24.61 -2.07
CA ARG A 86 19.63 25.68 -1.20
C ARG A 86 19.61 25.26 0.28
N CYS A 87 19.26 24.01 0.58
CA CYS A 87 19.35 23.49 1.95
C CYS A 87 20.79 23.45 2.47
N LEU A 88 21.75 23.01 1.65
CA LEU A 88 23.16 23.02 2.03
C LEU A 88 23.66 24.44 2.31
N ALA A 89 23.32 25.40 1.45
CA ALA A 89 23.65 26.81 1.64
C ALA A 89 23.03 27.37 2.93
N TYR A 90 21.76 27.05 3.21
CA TYR A 90 21.08 27.45 4.44
C TYR A 90 21.76 26.90 5.70
N TRP A 91 22.24 25.65 5.65
CA TRP A 91 22.96 25.05 6.77
C TRP A 91 24.38 25.59 6.95
N ALA A 92 25.07 25.93 5.86
CA ALA A 92 26.40 26.53 5.88
C ALA A 92 26.41 27.99 6.41
N ALA A 93 25.37 28.77 6.10
CA ALA A 93 25.23 30.17 6.52
C ALA A 93 24.80 30.31 7.99
N HIS A 94 25.61 29.81 8.92
CA HIS A 94 25.27 29.72 10.34
C HIS A 94 25.07 31.08 11.01
N HIS A 95 25.88 32.10 10.70
CA HIS A 95 25.73 33.46 11.24
C HIS A 95 24.42 34.12 10.76
N GLU A 96 24.16 34.12 9.46
CA GLU A 96 22.92 34.67 8.90
C GLU A 96 21.68 33.93 9.41
N ARG A 97 21.76 32.60 9.58
CA ARG A 97 20.67 31.79 10.12
C ARG A 97 20.39 32.13 11.58
N ALA A 98 21.42 32.44 12.37
CA ALA A 98 21.26 32.85 13.76
C ALA A 98 20.63 34.25 13.87
N ALA A 99 20.95 35.15 12.93
CA ALA A 99 20.39 36.50 12.88
C ALA A 99 18.93 36.53 12.40
N ASP A 100 18.65 35.99 11.21
CA ASP A 100 17.28 35.88 10.67
C ASP A 100 17.12 34.64 9.77
N PRO A 101 16.64 33.51 10.33
CA PRO A 101 16.45 32.28 9.57
C PRO A 101 15.30 32.37 8.54
N LYS A 102 14.42 33.37 8.62
CA LYS A 102 13.34 33.57 7.65
C LYS A 102 13.85 34.37 6.46
N ALA A 103 14.49 35.51 6.68
CA ALA A 103 15.08 36.31 5.61
C ALA A 103 16.12 35.51 4.81
N LEU A 104 16.95 34.71 5.49
CA LEU A 104 17.90 33.82 4.82
C LEU A 104 17.19 32.82 3.88
N ARG A 105 16.07 32.21 4.32
CA ARG A 105 15.28 31.30 3.47
C ARG A 105 14.69 32.02 2.27
N GLU A 106 14.16 33.23 2.46
CA GLU A 106 13.61 34.03 1.37
C GLU A 106 14.68 34.39 0.34
N ARG A 107 15.85 34.86 0.79
CA ARG A 107 17.02 35.16 -0.04
C ARG A 107 17.51 33.96 -0.85
N LEU A 108 17.57 32.78 -0.23
CA LEU A 108 17.97 31.54 -0.90
C LEU A 108 16.87 30.94 -1.79
N GLY A 109 15.67 31.54 -1.82
CA GLY A 109 14.50 30.95 -2.48
C GLY A 109 14.10 29.59 -1.87
N LEU A 110 14.45 29.33 -0.61
CA LEU A 110 14.12 28.13 0.15
C LEU A 110 12.74 28.29 0.80
N THR A 111 11.75 28.56 -0.05
CA THR A 111 10.34 28.71 0.29
C THR A 111 9.50 27.99 -0.75
N ARG A 112 8.23 27.69 -0.45
CA ARG A 112 7.28 27.13 -1.42
C ARG A 112 7.28 27.93 -2.73
N LYS A 113 7.08 29.25 -2.64
CA LYS A 113 7.09 30.16 -3.80
C LYS A 113 8.43 30.17 -4.54
N GLY A 114 9.54 30.09 -3.80
CA GLY A 114 10.88 30.05 -4.41
C GLY A 114 11.14 28.79 -5.24
N LEU A 115 10.58 27.64 -4.83
CA LEU A 115 10.62 26.41 -5.64
C LEU A 115 9.62 26.44 -6.80
N GLU A 116 8.43 27.01 -6.62
CA GLU A 116 7.48 27.24 -7.72
C GLU A 116 8.06 28.15 -8.80
N ALA A 117 8.77 29.22 -8.41
CA ALA A 117 9.48 30.11 -9.34
C ALA A 117 10.60 29.38 -10.09
N ALA A 118 11.39 28.56 -9.39
CA ALA A 118 12.41 27.71 -10.01
C ALA A 118 11.79 26.74 -11.04
N ALA A 119 10.63 26.15 -10.72
CA ALA A 119 9.94 25.25 -11.63
C ALA A 119 9.52 25.95 -12.92
N LYS A 120 8.96 27.15 -12.82
CA LYS A 120 8.61 27.98 -14.00
C LYS A 120 9.84 28.28 -14.83
N SER A 121 10.94 28.69 -14.20
CA SER A 121 12.20 29.00 -14.87
C SER A 121 12.75 27.78 -15.62
N HIS A 122 12.78 26.60 -15.01
CA HIS A 122 13.22 25.35 -15.68
C HIS A 122 12.37 25.01 -16.91
N ILE A 123 11.05 25.18 -16.81
CA ILE A 123 10.12 24.91 -17.92
C ILE A 123 10.34 25.91 -19.06
N GLU A 124 10.48 27.19 -18.74
CA GLU A 124 10.68 28.26 -19.71
C GLU A 124 12.04 28.14 -20.41
N ALA A 125 13.11 27.86 -19.66
CA ALA A 125 14.46 27.68 -20.19
C ALA A 125 14.59 26.45 -21.09
N SER A 126 13.93 25.33 -20.75
CA SER A 126 14.05 24.09 -21.52
C SER A 126 13.40 24.17 -22.90
N ARG A 127 12.35 24.97 -23.08
CA ARG A 127 11.41 25.01 -24.23
C ARG A 127 10.72 23.67 -24.55
N TRP A 128 11.46 22.57 -24.69
CA TRP A 128 10.99 21.19 -24.89
C TRP A 128 10.00 20.72 -23.82
N MET A 129 10.22 21.07 -22.54
CA MET A 129 9.27 20.69 -21.48
C MET A 129 7.85 21.24 -21.75
N ARG A 130 7.71 22.38 -22.43
CA ARG A 130 6.40 22.99 -22.72
C ARG A 130 5.57 22.16 -23.70
N ASP A 131 6.20 21.28 -24.47
CA ASP A 131 5.51 20.39 -25.39
C ASP A 131 4.85 19.20 -24.68
N HIS A 132 5.28 18.92 -23.43
CA HIS A 132 4.92 17.68 -22.71
C HIS A 132 4.27 17.92 -21.35
N LEU A 133 4.37 19.11 -20.77
CA LEU A 133 3.73 19.45 -19.49
C LEU A 133 3.28 20.91 -19.44
N THR A 134 2.33 21.20 -18.56
CA THR A 134 1.82 22.55 -18.32
C THR A 134 2.49 23.20 -17.11
N LYS A 135 2.42 24.53 -16.99
CA LYS A 135 2.90 25.26 -15.80
C LYS A 135 2.25 24.73 -14.51
N ALA A 136 1.00 24.26 -14.57
CA ALA A 136 0.30 23.68 -13.44
C ALA A 136 1.01 22.43 -12.89
N ILE A 137 1.42 21.50 -13.76
CA ILE A 137 2.23 20.34 -13.35
C ILE A 137 3.52 20.80 -12.67
N GLY A 138 4.19 21.81 -13.22
CA GLY A 138 5.40 22.36 -12.62
C GLY A 138 5.22 22.84 -11.18
N LEU A 139 4.10 23.52 -10.90
CA LEU A 139 3.76 23.96 -9.54
C LEU A 139 3.55 22.77 -8.59
N HIS A 140 2.83 21.73 -9.01
CA HIS A 140 2.59 20.56 -8.15
C HIS A 140 3.85 19.75 -7.87
N VAL A 141 4.75 19.65 -8.84
CA VAL A 141 6.06 19.03 -8.62
C VAL A 141 6.89 19.87 -7.64
N ALA A 142 6.84 21.20 -7.74
CA ALA A 142 7.51 22.09 -6.79
C ALA A 142 6.95 21.93 -5.36
N ASP A 143 5.63 21.81 -5.23
CA ASP A 143 4.97 21.56 -3.94
C ASP A 143 5.40 20.22 -3.32
N GLU A 144 5.43 19.13 -4.08
CA GLU A 144 5.93 17.83 -3.58
C GLU A 144 7.40 17.92 -3.13
N VAL A 145 8.23 18.68 -3.85
CA VAL A 145 9.63 18.90 -3.45
C VAL A 145 9.69 19.76 -2.18
N TRP A 146 8.86 20.80 -2.08
CA TRP A 146 8.74 21.64 -0.90
C TRP A 146 8.40 20.82 0.35
N GLU A 147 7.44 19.88 0.27
CA GLU A 147 7.11 19.01 1.42
C GLU A 147 8.30 18.19 1.95
N THR A 148 9.28 17.88 1.09
CA THR A 148 10.52 17.21 1.53
C THR A 148 11.51 18.18 2.16
N VAL A 149 11.53 19.42 1.70
CA VAL A 149 12.35 20.51 2.27
C VAL A 149 11.79 20.92 3.62
N ASP A 150 10.48 21.13 3.72
CA ASP A 150 9.77 21.55 4.92
C ASP A 150 10.06 20.59 6.09
N ARG A 151 9.87 19.29 5.87
CA ARG A 151 10.19 18.25 6.86
C ARG A 151 11.67 18.14 7.22
N HIS A 152 12.56 18.63 6.38
CA HIS A 152 13.99 18.69 6.68
C HIS A 152 14.35 19.93 7.51
N LEU A 153 13.72 21.06 7.21
CA LEU A 153 13.95 22.34 7.87
C LEU A 153 13.21 22.49 9.20
N PHE A 154 12.09 21.79 9.39
CA PHE A 154 11.27 21.89 10.59
C PHE A 154 11.11 20.53 11.24
N ALA A 155 11.12 20.53 12.57
CA ALA A 155 10.88 19.33 13.34
C ALA A 155 9.38 18.97 13.30
N ASP A 156 9.06 17.68 13.32
CA ASP A 156 7.72 17.20 13.57
C ASP A 156 7.32 17.40 15.05
N GLY A 157 6.08 17.04 15.40
CA GLY A 157 5.58 17.12 16.78
C GLY A 157 6.38 16.30 17.81
N SER A 158 7.29 15.42 17.37
CA SER A 158 8.21 14.67 18.23
C SER A 158 9.60 15.33 18.37
N GLY A 159 9.78 16.52 17.80
CA GLY A 159 11.07 17.21 17.77
C GLY A 159 12.06 16.66 16.74
N ARG A 160 11.64 15.73 15.86
CA ARG A 160 12.53 15.07 14.89
C ARG A 160 12.41 15.70 13.51
N ARG A 161 13.55 15.85 12.84
CA ARG A 161 13.63 16.33 11.44
C ARG A 161 13.88 15.17 10.50
N HIS A 162 13.40 15.30 9.28
CA HIS A 162 13.79 14.41 8.20
C HIS A 162 15.21 14.73 7.70
N GLY A 163 15.86 13.72 7.11
CA GLY A 163 17.14 13.91 6.44
C GLY A 163 17.05 14.85 5.23
N PRO A 164 18.19 15.30 4.68
CA PRO A 164 18.23 16.25 3.57
C PRO A 164 17.46 15.72 2.35
N PRO A 165 16.87 16.63 1.54
CA PRO A 165 16.18 16.27 0.30
C PRO A 165 17.06 15.38 -0.59
N ARG A 166 16.50 14.27 -1.07
CA ARG A 166 17.21 13.32 -1.94
C ARG A 166 16.71 13.43 -3.37
N VAL A 167 17.64 13.34 -4.31
CA VAL A 167 17.33 13.23 -5.73
C VAL A 167 16.87 11.80 -6.05
N GLY A 168 15.63 11.66 -6.51
CA GLY A 168 15.02 10.36 -6.80
C GLY A 168 15.53 9.72 -8.10
N SER A 169 15.26 8.43 -8.25
CA SER A 169 15.54 7.69 -9.50
C SER A 169 14.31 7.56 -10.40
N TRP A 170 14.53 7.32 -11.71
CA TRP A 170 13.44 7.13 -12.68
C TRP A 170 12.50 5.98 -12.27
N TRP A 171 13.09 4.92 -11.71
CA TRP A 171 12.39 3.69 -11.35
C TRP A 171 11.52 3.83 -10.10
N GLU A 172 11.83 4.81 -9.24
CA GLU A 172 11.04 5.15 -8.05
C GLU A 172 10.03 6.26 -8.34
N PHE A 173 10.15 6.93 -9.50
CA PHE A 173 9.19 7.92 -9.95
C PHE A 173 7.98 7.22 -10.58
N THR A 174 6.96 6.98 -9.76
CA THR A 174 5.75 6.21 -10.12
C THR A 174 4.45 7.00 -10.04
N ARG A 175 4.50 8.28 -9.65
CA ARG A 175 3.33 9.17 -9.53
C ARG A 175 3.64 10.55 -10.11
N ILE A 176 2.69 11.09 -10.88
CA ILE A 176 2.62 12.52 -11.22
C ILE A 176 1.40 13.08 -10.48
N PRO A 177 1.58 14.06 -9.58
CA PRO A 177 0.47 14.69 -8.89
C PRO A 177 -0.35 15.55 -9.86
N GLY A 178 -1.67 15.39 -9.84
CA GLY A 178 -2.58 16.30 -10.55
C GLY A 178 -3.07 17.44 -9.67
N ARG A 179 -3.63 18.46 -10.32
CA ARG A 179 -4.41 19.49 -9.65
C ARG A 179 -5.82 19.02 -9.34
N ALA A 180 -6.31 19.38 -8.16
CA ALA A 180 -7.69 19.19 -7.76
C ALA A 180 -8.66 20.14 -8.49
N ARG A 181 -9.89 19.66 -8.70
CA ARG A 181 -11.07 20.41 -9.14
C ARG A 181 -11.38 21.53 -8.15
N SER A 182 -11.73 22.69 -8.69
CA SER A 182 -12.32 23.77 -7.91
C SER A 182 -13.80 23.49 -7.69
N HIS A 183 -14.21 23.34 -6.43
CA HIS A 183 -15.62 23.15 -6.05
C HIS A 183 -16.35 24.48 -5.78
N THR A 184 -15.65 25.61 -5.88
CA THR A 184 -16.22 26.96 -5.71
C THR A 184 -16.76 27.57 -7.01
N LYS A 185 -16.76 26.82 -8.11
CA LYS A 185 -17.21 27.29 -9.42
C LYS A 185 -18.23 26.32 -9.98
N ALA A 186 -19.28 26.86 -10.62
CA ALA A 186 -20.32 26.06 -11.26
C ALA A 186 -19.74 25.14 -12.35
N THR A 187 -18.75 25.61 -13.12
CA THR A 187 -18.07 24.78 -14.12
C THR A 187 -16.83 24.10 -13.53
N PRO A 188 -16.66 22.77 -13.72
CA PRO A 188 -15.43 22.07 -13.42
C PRO A 188 -14.27 22.75 -14.13
N THR A 189 -13.37 23.35 -13.37
CA THR A 189 -12.20 24.05 -13.88
C THR A 189 -10.99 23.64 -13.07
N TRP A 190 -9.81 24.04 -13.55
CA TRP A 190 -8.55 24.02 -12.79
C TRP A 190 -7.87 22.67 -12.61
N GLU A 191 -8.47 21.58 -13.11
CA GLU A 191 -7.92 20.23 -13.10
C GLU A 191 -6.74 20.10 -14.06
N THR A 192 -5.72 19.34 -13.67
CA THR A 192 -4.65 18.94 -14.60
C THR A 192 -5.11 17.79 -15.47
N TYR A 193 -5.57 16.73 -14.82
CA TYR A 193 -6.11 15.54 -15.47
C TYR A 193 -7.60 15.51 -15.18
N ARG A 194 -8.41 15.48 -16.22
CA ARG A 194 -9.87 15.44 -16.12
C ARG A 194 -10.37 14.06 -16.51
N LEU A 195 -11.25 13.47 -15.71
CA LEU A 195 -12.07 12.34 -16.16
C LEU A 195 -13.27 12.91 -16.93
N VAL A 196 -13.49 12.42 -18.14
CA VAL A 196 -14.60 12.80 -19.02
C VAL A 196 -15.41 11.55 -19.39
N GLY A 197 -16.61 11.74 -19.93
CA GLY A 197 -17.53 10.65 -20.24
C GLY A 197 -18.39 10.26 -19.04
N THR A 198 -19.28 9.29 -19.24
CA THR A 198 -20.14 8.78 -18.18
C THR A 198 -20.04 7.27 -18.07
N LEU A 199 -20.47 6.73 -16.91
CA LEU A 199 -20.58 5.28 -16.75
C LEU A 199 -21.59 4.68 -17.75
N ASP A 200 -22.64 5.42 -18.08
CA ASP A 200 -23.71 5.01 -18.99
C ASP A 200 -23.23 5.00 -20.44
N GLY A 201 -22.52 6.04 -20.89
CA GLY A 201 -21.88 6.08 -22.20
C GLY A 201 -20.83 4.98 -22.36
N HIS A 202 -20.09 4.67 -21.29
CA HIS A 202 -19.15 3.55 -21.29
C HIS A 202 -19.86 2.18 -21.37
N LEU A 203 -20.99 2.02 -20.66
CA LEU A 203 -21.83 0.83 -20.75
C LEU A 203 -22.40 0.67 -22.17
N ALA A 204 -22.95 1.73 -22.76
CA ALA A 204 -23.52 1.72 -24.10
C ALA A 204 -22.51 1.25 -25.15
N ALA A 205 -21.27 1.75 -25.08
CA ALA A 205 -20.22 1.40 -26.03
C ALA A 205 -19.66 -0.02 -25.87
N TYR A 206 -19.58 -0.52 -24.63
CA TYR A 206 -18.89 -1.78 -24.33
C TYR A 206 -19.76 -2.81 -23.62
N ARG A 207 -21.09 -2.73 -23.76
CA ARG A 207 -22.02 -3.69 -23.16
C ARG A 207 -21.70 -5.13 -23.54
N HIS A 208 -21.86 -6.04 -22.61
CA HIS A 208 -21.77 -7.46 -22.91
C HIS A 208 -22.97 -7.90 -23.80
N PRO A 209 -22.78 -8.72 -24.84
CA PRO A 209 -23.88 -9.12 -25.74
C PRO A 209 -25.05 -9.83 -25.04
N GLN A 210 -24.77 -10.53 -23.94
CA GLN A 210 -25.79 -11.24 -23.15
C GLN A 210 -26.50 -10.36 -22.12
N LEU A 211 -26.13 -9.08 -21.99
CA LEU A 211 -26.81 -8.16 -21.06
C LEU A 211 -28.10 -7.63 -21.71
N SER A 212 -29.24 -7.81 -21.04
CA SER A 212 -30.56 -7.37 -21.51
C SER A 212 -30.55 -5.94 -22.07
N ALA A 213 -31.22 -5.73 -23.20
CA ALA A 213 -31.33 -4.43 -23.87
C ALA A 213 -31.91 -3.33 -22.96
N GLU A 214 -32.81 -3.71 -22.04
CA GLU A 214 -33.46 -2.81 -21.07
C GLU A 214 -32.49 -2.20 -20.05
N VAL A 215 -31.32 -2.82 -19.85
CA VAL A 215 -30.29 -2.30 -18.94
C VAL A 215 -29.46 -1.25 -19.69
N THR A 216 -29.90 0.00 -19.62
CA THR A 216 -29.26 1.14 -20.31
C THR A 216 -28.39 2.00 -19.40
N THR A 217 -28.63 1.98 -18.10
CA THR A 217 -27.89 2.81 -17.12
C THR A 217 -26.96 1.98 -16.25
N GLY A 218 -25.91 2.62 -15.76
CA GLY A 218 -24.95 2.05 -14.82
C GLY A 218 -25.61 1.66 -13.50
N ALA A 219 -26.61 2.42 -13.05
CA ALA A 219 -27.41 2.08 -11.88
C ALA A 219 -28.23 0.80 -12.08
N ALA A 220 -28.93 0.65 -13.22
CA ALA A 220 -29.68 -0.56 -13.55
C ALA A 220 -28.76 -1.79 -13.66
N ALA A 221 -27.57 -1.62 -14.26
CA ALA A 221 -26.56 -2.66 -14.34
C ALA A 221 -25.99 -3.05 -12.95
N ALA A 222 -25.93 -2.11 -12.00
CA ALA A 222 -25.50 -2.39 -10.62
C ALA A 222 -26.49 -3.22 -9.81
N ALA A 223 -27.77 -3.20 -10.18
CA ALA A 223 -28.80 -4.03 -9.58
C ALA A 223 -28.78 -5.49 -10.08
N ARG A 224 -27.90 -5.86 -11.03
CA ARG A 224 -27.79 -7.24 -11.52
C ARG A 224 -27.06 -8.13 -10.52
N PRO A 225 -27.38 -9.44 -10.46
CA PRO A 225 -26.69 -10.38 -9.58
C PRO A 225 -25.16 -10.36 -9.75
N ALA A 226 -24.44 -10.61 -8.66
CA ALA A 226 -22.99 -10.71 -8.72
C ALA A 226 -22.58 -11.88 -9.62
N GLY A 227 -21.74 -11.60 -10.62
CA GLY A 227 -21.30 -12.60 -11.61
C GLY A 227 -21.89 -12.38 -13.00
N THR A 228 -22.93 -11.55 -13.14
CA THR A 228 -23.41 -11.12 -14.46
C THR A 228 -22.31 -10.39 -15.22
N SER A 229 -22.05 -10.80 -16.45
CA SER A 229 -21.13 -10.11 -17.36
C SER A 229 -21.77 -8.80 -17.85
N ILE A 230 -21.26 -7.66 -17.37
CA ILE A 230 -21.80 -6.33 -17.72
C ILE A 230 -21.13 -5.74 -18.97
N LEU A 231 -19.81 -5.92 -19.11
CA LEU A 231 -19.02 -5.33 -20.19
C LEU A 231 -18.30 -6.39 -21.03
N ALA A 232 -18.11 -6.11 -22.31
CA ALA A 232 -17.23 -6.79 -23.27
C ALA A 232 -16.25 -5.79 -23.92
N GLN A 233 -15.38 -5.18 -23.11
CA GLN A 233 -14.37 -4.23 -23.60
C GLN A 233 -13.34 -4.91 -24.53
N PRO A 234 -13.03 -4.35 -25.71
CA PRO A 234 -12.01 -4.90 -26.60
C PRO A 234 -10.62 -4.82 -25.97
N ALA A 235 -9.66 -5.59 -26.53
CA ALA A 235 -8.27 -5.61 -26.06
C ALA A 235 -7.56 -4.25 -26.19
N ARG A 236 -8.01 -3.41 -27.14
CA ARG A 236 -7.54 -2.03 -27.34
C ARG A 236 -8.76 -1.12 -27.33
N LEU A 237 -8.80 -0.17 -26.41
CA LEU A 237 -9.83 0.87 -26.39
C LEU A 237 -9.46 2.00 -27.35
N ALA A 238 -10.42 2.47 -28.13
CA ALA A 238 -10.24 3.65 -28.97
C ALA A 238 -10.28 4.93 -28.12
N ALA A 239 -9.37 5.86 -28.39
CA ALA A 239 -9.44 7.19 -27.80
C ALA A 239 -10.64 7.95 -28.35
N PRO A 240 -11.53 8.50 -27.50
CA PRO A 240 -12.61 9.32 -27.99
C PRO A 240 -12.08 10.61 -28.59
N THR A 241 -12.77 11.11 -29.60
CA THR A 241 -12.48 12.40 -30.22
C THR A 241 -13.07 13.53 -29.39
N ARG A 242 -12.36 14.65 -29.30
CA ARG A 242 -12.87 15.84 -28.63
C ARG A 242 -14.14 16.34 -29.32
N PRO A 243 -15.25 16.57 -28.59
CA PRO A 243 -16.44 17.20 -29.15
C PRO A 243 -16.15 18.62 -29.65
N ALA A 244 -16.94 19.09 -30.61
CA ALA A 244 -16.85 20.46 -31.12
C ALA A 244 -17.11 21.51 -30.02
N SER A 245 -17.95 21.19 -29.03
CA SER A 245 -18.20 22.03 -27.86
C SER A 245 -17.01 21.94 -26.88
N SER A 246 -17.08 21.02 -25.93
CA SER A 246 -16.18 20.91 -24.80
C SER A 246 -16.13 19.48 -24.31
N TRP A 247 -15.01 19.11 -23.70
CA TRP A 247 -14.90 17.89 -22.91
C TRP A 247 -15.85 17.84 -21.71
N ALA A 248 -16.41 18.99 -21.29
CA ALA A 248 -17.40 19.04 -20.21
C ALA A 248 -18.74 18.41 -20.60
N ASP A 249 -19.12 18.47 -21.88
CA ASP A 249 -20.40 17.97 -22.37
C ASP A 249 -20.27 16.54 -22.94
N TYR A 250 -19.07 15.95 -22.83
CA TYR A 250 -18.81 14.62 -23.36
C TYR A 250 -19.38 13.55 -22.44
N ASP A 251 -20.37 12.81 -22.92
CA ASP A 251 -21.11 11.79 -22.17
C ASP A 251 -20.77 10.34 -22.55
N GLY A 252 -19.89 10.14 -23.53
CA GLY A 252 -19.51 8.83 -24.04
C GLY A 252 -18.58 8.00 -23.13
N VAL A 253 -17.64 7.27 -23.73
CA VAL A 253 -16.75 6.35 -23.00
C VAL A 253 -15.84 7.09 -22.03
N LEU A 254 -15.71 6.59 -20.80
CA LEU A 254 -14.80 7.18 -19.82
C LEU A 254 -13.36 7.28 -20.35
N ALA A 255 -12.78 8.48 -20.26
CA ALA A 255 -11.40 8.76 -20.64
C ALA A 255 -10.76 9.81 -19.73
N VAL A 256 -9.44 9.75 -19.55
CA VAL A 256 -8.68 10.79 -18.88
C VAL A 256 -8.06 11.72 -19.92
N VAL A 257 -8.33 13.01 -19.78
CA VAL A 257 -7.85 14.05 -20.69
C VAL A 257 -6.83 14.93 -19.98
N PHE A 258 -5.70 15.13 -20.64
CA PHE A 258 -4.72 16.16 -20.30
C PHE A 258 -4.66 17.18 -21.44
N ALA A 259 -5.24 18.36 -21.20
CA ALA A 259 -5.39 19.41 -22.20
C ALA A 259 -4.33 20.50 -22.08
N GLY A 260 -4.25 21.36 -23.11
CA GLY A 260 -3.39 22.56 -23.10
C GLY A 260 -1.94 22.30 -23.51
N LEU A 261 -1.69 21.21 -24.23
CA LEU A 261 -0.41 20.96 -24.90
C LEU A 261 -0.43 21.50 -26.34
N PRO A 262 0.70 21.97 -26.88
CA PRO A 262 0.80 22.44 -28.27
C PRO A 262 0.38 21.39 -29.31
N ALA A 263 0.68 20.11 -29.05
CA ALA A 263 0.35 18.99 -29.92
C ALA A 263 -1.10 18.46 -29.76
N GLY A 264 -1.99 19.26 -29.18
CA GLY A 264 -3.37 18.88 -28.87
C GLY A 264 -3.53 18.11 -27.56
N ASP A 265 -4.76 17.71 -27.22
CA ASP A 265 -5.04 17.02 -25.96
C ASP A 265 -4.44 15.60 -25.95
N LEU A 266 -3.94 15.16 -24.80
CA LEU A 266 -3.57 13.77 -24.55
C LEU A 266 -4.78 13.06 -23.93
N VAL A 267 -5.41 12.16 -24.70
CA VAL A 267 -6.62 11.43 -24.31
C VAL A 267 -6.26 9.97 -24.05
N LEU A 268 -6.60 9.47 -22.86
CA LEU A 268 -6.27 8.13 -22.39
C LEU A 268 -7.57 7.39 -22.01
N PRO A 269 -8.05 6.43 -22.83
CA PRO A 269 -9.24 5.66 -22.50
C PRO A 269 -9.12 4.97 -21.15
N VAL A 270 -10.22 4.94 -20.39
CA VAL A 270 -10.28 4.22 -19.13
C VAL A 270 -10.77 2.80 -19.39
N ARG A 271 -10.02 1.81 -18.92
CA ARG A 271 -10.46 0.42 -18.86
C ARG A 271 -11.06 0.12 -17.49
N LEU A 272 -12.35 -0.20 -17.47
CA LEU A 272 -13.04 -0.54 -16.24
C LEU A 272 -12.76 -2.00 -15.83
N PRO A 273 -12.45 -2.26 -14.54
CA PRO A 273 -12.22 -3.62 -14.06
C PRO A 273 -13.51 -4.45 -14.11
N GLN A 274 -13.40 -5.67 -14.61
CA GLN A 274 -14.51 -6.63 -14.72
C GLN A 274 -14.43 -7.72 -13.64
N GLY A 275 -15.55 -8.41 -13.41
CA GLY A 275 -15.67 -9.53 -12.47
C GLY A 275 -16.84 -9.36 -11.50
N ALA A 276 -17.16 -10.44 -10.77
CA ALA A 276 -18.27 -10.47 -9.83
C ALA A 276 -18.20 -9.32 -8.80
N GLY A 277 -19.30 -8.58 -8.65
CA GLY A 277 -19.43 -7.46 -7.70
C GLY A 277 -18.63 -6.20 -8.04
N ARG A 278 -17.88 -6.16 -9.16
CA ARG A 278 -17.09 -4.98 -9.55
C ARG A 278 -17.94 -3.82 -10.04
N TRP A 279 -19.05 -4.10 -10.71
CA TRP A 279 -19.86 -3.03 -11.30
C TRP A 279 -20.52 -2.13 -10.26
N ALA A 280 -21.08 -2.70 -9.19
CA ALA A 280 -21.63 -1.91 -8.08
C ALA A 280 -20.57 -1.01 -7.42
N GLN A 281 -19.33 -1.49 -7.30
CA GLN A 281 -18.21 -0.66 -6.88
C GLN A 281 -17.95 0.47 -7.88
N LEU A 282 -17.95 0.20 -9.19
CA LEU A 282 -17.73 1.23 -10.21
C LEU A 282 -18.83 2.29 -10.19
N ALA A 283 -20.10 1.89 -10.12
CA ALA A 283 -21.24 2.78 -10.00
C ALA A 283 -21.11 3.71 -8.78
N HIS A 284 -20.73 3.18 -7.62
CA HIS A 284 -20.47 3.99 -6.42
C HIS A 284 -19.50 5.14 -6.70
N PHE A 285 -18.40 4.88 -7.42
CA PHE A 285 -17.35 5.89 -7.65
C PHE A 285 -17.56 6.78 -8.88
N LEU A 286 -18.29 6.30 -9.89
CA LEU A 286 -18.29 6.88 -11.25
C LEU A 286 -19.66 7.32 -11.74
N ALA A 287 -20.75 7.00 -11.03
CA ALA A 287 -22.09 7.43 -11.44
C ALA A 287 -22.33 8.94 -11.24
N ASP A 288 -21.67 9.54 -10.24
CA ASP A 288 -21.78 10.95 -9.92
C ASP A 288 -20.45 11.68 -10.21
N PRO A 289 -20.38 12.52 -11.26
CA PRO A 289 -19.18 13.33 -11.55
C PRO A 289 -18.89 14.42 -10.53
N ASP A 290 -19.85 14.86 -9.71
CA ASP A 290 -19.66 15.97 -8.76
C ASP A 290 -18.81 15.59 -7.55
N VAL A 291 -18.76 14.30 -7.22
CA VAL A 291 -17.83 13.81 -6.19
C VAL A 291 -16.39 13.72 -6.70
N TRP A 292 -16.12 13.83 -8.00
CA TRP A 292 -14.76 13.74 -8.54
C TRP A 292 -13.93 14.97 -8.16
N HIS A 293 -12.78 14.73 -7.53
CA HIS A 293 -11.96 15.81 -7.00
C HIS A 293 -10.60 15.93 -7.66
N LYS A 294 -9.82 14.84 -7.75
CA LYS A 294 -8.43 14.91 -8.21
C LYS A 294 -7.98 13.61 -8.82
N ILE A 295 -7.21 13.68 -9.89
CA ILE A 295 -6.53 12.53 -10.48
C ILE A 295 -5.02 12.68 -10.30
N ASP A 296 -4.39 11.66 -9.74
CA ASP A 296 -2.96 11.45 -9.88
C ASP A 296 -2.70 10.38 -10.92
N LEU A 297 -1.78 10.64 -11.85
CA LEU A 297 -1.31 9.60 -12.76
C LEU A 297 -0.30 8.72 -12.05
N VAL A 298 -0.51 7.42 -12.10
CA VAL A 298 0.33 6.41 -11.46
C VAL A 298 0.77 5.41 -12.50
N ARG A 299 2.02 4.94 -12.41
CA ARG A 299 2.52 3.85 -13.25
C ARG A 299 3.09 2.71 -12.42
N VAL A 300 2.89 1.50 -12.91
CA VAL A 300 3.40 0.28 -12.30
C VAL A 300 4.20 -0.50 -13.33
N ALA A 301 5.44 -0.85 -13.00
CA ALA A 301 6.27 -1.62 -13.90
C ALA A 301 5.63 -3.00 -14.16
N ASP A 302 5.35 -3.28 -15.42
CA ASP A 302 4.79 -4.54 -15.90
C ASP A 302 5.39 -4.87 -17.26
N ARG A 303 6.20 -5.94 -17.31
CA ARG A 303 6.85 -6.36 -18.56
C ARG A 303 5.88 -6.83 -19.65
N ARG A 304 4.63 -7.14 -19.29
CA ARG A 304 3.60 -7.59 -20.23
C ARG A 304 2.85 -6.42 -20.85
N ALA A 305 2.94 -5.23 -20.25
CA ALA A 305 2.31 -4.03 -20.77
C ALA A 305 3.17 -3.38 -21.86
N PRO A 306 2.54 -2.71 -22.84
CA PRO A 306 3.25 -1.85 -23.79
C PRO A 306 4.16 -0.86 -23.06
N GLY A 307 5.41 -0.67 -23.52
CA GLY A 307 6.36 0.23 -22.86
C GLY A 307 6.88 -0.27 -21.50
N ALA A 308 6.54 -1.50 -21.09
CA ALA A 308 6.88 -2.11 -19.81
C ALA A 308 6.27 -1.41 -18.56
N TRP A 309 5.21 -0.63 -18.76
CA TRP A 309 4.46 0.08 -17.72
C TRP A 309 2.96 -0.07 -17.92
N ARG A 310 2.23 -0.35 -16.83
CA ARG A 310 0.79 -0.09 -16.76
C ARG A 310 0.55 1.28 -16.15
N TYR A 311 -0.42 2.01 -16.69
CA TYR A 311 -0.79 3.33 -16.23
C TYR A 311 -2.17 3.30 -15.57
N TYR A 312 -2.32 4.09 -14.53
CA TYR A 312 -3.54 4.21 -13.77
C TYR A 312 -3.84 5.67 -13.48
N ALA A 313 -5.11 6.04 -13.53
CA ALA A 313 -5.62 7.23 -12.87
C ALA A 313 -6.08 6.84 -11.47
N HIS A 314 -5.44 7.41 -10.46
CA HIS A 314 -5.92 7.34 -9.09
C HIS A 314 -6.88 8.52 -8.90
N LEU A 315 -8.17 8.25 -9.06
CA LEU A 315 -9.23 9.24 -8.90
C LEU A 315 -9.63 9.32 -7.44
N LEU A 316 -9.32 10.45 -6.80
CA LEU A 316 -9.80 10.83 -5.49
C LEU A 316 -11.20 11.43 -5.63
N VAL A 317 -12.12 10.92 -4.82
CA VAL A 317 -13.51 11.37 -4.73
C VAL A 317 -13.87 11.84 -3.33
N HIS A 318 -14.79 12.80 -3.24
CA HIS A 318 -15.37 13.36 -2.03
C HIS A 318 -16.55 12.52 -1.51
N GLN A 319 -16.27 11.26 -1.23
CA GLN A 319 -17.21 10.36 -0.58
C GLN A 319 -16.48 9.19 0.08
N SER A 320 -17.22 8.44 0.90
CA SER A 320 -16.71 7.24 1.56
C SER A 320 -16.38 6.12 0.57
N GLY A 321 -15.53 5.19 1.00
CA GLY A 321 -15.23 4.00 0.21
C GLY A 321 -16.45 3.10 0.06
N TYR A 322 -16.55 2.42 -1.08
CA TYR A 322 -17.62 1.45 -1.36
C TYR A 322 -17.69 0.33 -0.31
N GLN A 323 -18.91 0.03 0.15
CA GLN A 323 -19.21 -1.11 1.00
C GLN A 323 -20.24 -2.01 0.31
N SER A 324 -19.96 -3.31 0.21
CA SER A 324 -20.91 -4.25 -0.39
C SER A 324 -22.15 -4.43 0.49
N PRO A 325 -23.33 -4.78 -0.07
CA PRO A 325 -24.52 -5.10 0.72
C PRO A 325 -24.25 -6.14 1.82
N ALA A 326 -23.51 -7.20 1.51
CA ALA A 326 -23.10 -8.21 2.50
C ALA A 326 -22.22 -7.66 3.62
N THR A 327 -21.35 -6.68 3.34
CA THR A 327 -20.53 -6.02 4.36
C THR A 327 -21.40 -5.15 5.27
N ARG A 328 -22.35 -4.41 4.70
CA ARG A 328 -23.30 -3.59 5.47
C ARG A 328 -24.18 -4.45 6.37
N ALA A 329 -24.76 -5.54 5.83
CA ALA A 329 -25.56 -6.48 6.60
C ALA A 329 -24.76 -7.09 7.75
N ARG A 330 -23.56 -7.64 7.47
CA ARG A 330 -22.68 -8.18 8.51
C ARG A 330 -22.39 -7.18 9.63
N ARG A 331 -22.14 -5.92 9.29
CA ARG A 331 -21.84 -4.87 10.28
C ARG A 331 -23.07 -4.46 11.09
N ALA A 332 -24.26 -4.51 10.50
CA ALA A 332 -25.51 -4.24 11.20
C ALA A 332 -25.87 -5.35 12.22
N GLU A 333 -25.42 -6.58 11.97
CA GLU A 333 -25.63 -7.74 12.86
C GLU A 333 -24.53 -7.93 13.91
N VAL A 334 -23.55 -7.02 14.00
CA VAL A 334 -22.47 -7.13 14.99
C VAL A 334 -23.08 -7.06 16.40
N PRO A 335 -22.79 -8.04 17.27
CA PRO A 335 -23.38 -8.09 18.60
C PRO A 335 -22.90 -6.92 19.46
N ALA A 336 -23.86 -6.12 19.93
CA ALA A 336 -23.62 -5.02 20.86
C ALA A 336 -23.34 -5.52 22.28
N GLY A 337 -22.69 -4.69 23.11
CA GLY A 337 -22.51 -4.94 24.54
C GLY A 337 -21.57 -6.10 24.90
N ARG A 338 -20.84 -6.68 23.94
CA ARG A 338 -19.84 -7.70 24.22
C ARG A 338 -18.51 -7.08 24.60
N ARG A 339 -17.84 -7.69 25.58
CA ARG A 339 -16.42 -7.45 25.87
C ARG A 339 -15.60 -8.53 25.18
N ALA A 340 -14.60 -8.14 24.40
CA ALA A 340 -13.73 -9.06 23.70
C ALA A 340 -12.25 -8.76 23.95
N GLY A 341 -11.45 -9.81 24.04
CA GLY A 341 -10.02 -9.76 24.25
C GLY A 341 -9.30 -10.62 23.24
N VAL A 342 -8.13 -10.16 22.80
CA VAL A 342 -7.32 -10.80 21.77
C VAL A 342 -5.89 -10.97 22.25
N ASP A 343 -5.37 -12.19 22.13
CA ASP A 343 -3.93 -12.45 22.16
C ASP A 343 -3.44 -12.75 20.74
N ALA A 344 -2.67 -11.83 20.17
CA ALA A 344 -2.15 -11.94 18.81
C ALA A 344 -0.69 -12.38 18.84
N ASN A 345 -0.37 -13.59 18.39
CA ASN A 345 0.98 -14.13 18.43
C ASN A 345 1.64 -14.18 17.04
N VAL A 346 2.85 -14.73 16.94
CA VAL A 346 3.60 -14.84 15.68
C VAL A 346 3.01 -15.85 14.69
N SER A 347 2.21 -16.81 15.16
CA SER A 347 1.67 -17.93 14.37
C SER A 347 0.17 -18.14 14.50
N ASN A 348 -0.44 -17.60 15.55
CA ASN A 348 -1.85 -17.77 15.89
C ASN A 348 -2.44 -16.45 16.43
N LEU A 349 -3.76 -16.43 16.59
CA LEU A 349 -4.48 -15.40 17.32
C LEU A 349 -5.62 -16.05 18.09
N ALA A 350 -5.65 -15.85 19.41
CA ALA A 350 -6.75 -16.28 20.27
C ALA A 350 -7.69 -15.10 20.54
N VAL A 351 -8.99 -15.35 20.52
CA VAL A 351 -10.04 -14.39 20.86
C VAL A 351 -10.94 -15.00 21.93
N ALA A 352 -11.29 -14.22 22.93
CA ALA A 352 -12.31 -14.57 23.91
C ALA A 352 -13.30 -13.41 24.03
N SER A 353 -14.59 -13.69 24.09
CA SER A 353 -15.59 -12.64 24.35
C SER A 353 -16.83 -13.17 25.05
N PHE A 354 -17.53 -12.27 25.73
CA PHE A 354 -18.77 -12.55 26.44
C PHE A 354 -19.65 -11.27 26.46
N PRO A 355 -20.99 -11.39 26.54
CA PRO A 355 -21.87 -10.27 26.83
C PRO A 355 -21.53 -9.65 28.20
N ALA A 356 -21.47 -8.33 28.31
CA ALA A 356 -21.07 -7.65 29.55
C ALA A 356 -21.99 -7.97 30.74
N ASP A 357 -23.25 -8.28 30.48
CA ASP A 357 -24.28 -8.67 31.45
C ASP A 357 -24.28 -10.18 31.77
N GLN A 358 -23.72 -11.01 30.89
CA GLN A 358 -23.73 -12.48 31.01
C GLN A 358 -22.33 -13.06 30.75
N PRO A 359 -21.38 -12.89 31.70
CA PRO A 359 -20.00 -13.37 31.54
C PRO A 359 -19.87 -14.89 31.35
N ASP A 360 -20.85 -15.66 31.79
CA ASP A 360 -20.96 -17.10 31.60
C ASP A 360 -21.19 -17.49 30.13
N ARG A 361 -21.64 -16.58 29.26
CA ARG A 361 -21.77 -16.83 27.81
C ARG A 361 -20.47 -16.56 27.06
N LEU A 362 -19.41 -17.24 27.48
CA LEU A 362 -18.07 -17.13 26.92
C LEU A 362 -17.98 -17.82 25.55
N VAL A 363 -17.40 -17.11 24.59
CA VAL A 363 -17.10 -17.60 23.23
C VAL A 363 -15.60 -17.45 22.99
N ILE A 364 -14.95 -18.55 22.61
CA ILE A 364 -13.50 -18.60 22.34
C ILE A 364 -13.27 -19.05 20.90
N ASP A 365 -12.41 -18.32 20.20
CA ASP A 365 -11.92 -18.68 18.88
C ASP A 365 -10.38 -18.72 18.87
N GLN A 366 -9.83 -19.67 18.13
CA GLN A 366 -8.41 -19.69 17.77
C GLN A 366 -8.25 -19.63 16.26
N ILE A 367 -7.31 -18.80 15.80
CA ILE A 367 -7.12 -18.49 14.40
C ILE A 367 -5.68 -18.78 14.01
N ASP A 368 -5.52 -19.81 13.18
CA ASP A 368 -4.22 -20.23 12.67
C ASP A 368 -4.10 -20.06 11.16
N CYS A 369 -2.89 -20.26 10.65
CA CYS A 369 -2.70 -20.52 9.23
C CYS A 369 -3.05 -21.99 8.93
N THR A 370 -4.02 -22.21 8.03
CA THR A 370 -4.38 -23.57 7.59
C THR A 370 -3.18 -24.28 6.92
N PRO A 371 -3.11 -25.62 6.92
CA PRO A 371 -2.03 -26.35 6.24
C PRO A 371 -1.86 -25.95 4.76
N GLN A 372 -2.97 -25.66 4.07
CA GLN A 372 -2.96 -25.17 2.70
C GLN A 372 -2.32 -23.77 2.59
N GLN A 373 -2.68 -22.84 3.50
CA GLN A 373 -2.08 -21.51 3.57
C GLN A 373 -0.57 -21.59 3.85
N GLN A 374 -0.15 -22.46 4.76
CA GLN A 374 1.26 -22.68 5.08
C GLN A 374 2.03 -23.23 3.86
N LYS A 375 1.48 -24.24 3.16
CA LYS A 375 2.06 -24.81 1.94
C LYS A 375 2.15 -23.76 0.82
N ALA A 376 1.13 -22.94 0.64
CA ALA A 376 1.12 -21.86 -0.34
C ALA A 376 2.20 -20.80 -0.02
N ALA A 377 2.29 -20.38 1.25
CA ALA A 377 3.29 -19.44 1.72
C ALA A 377 4.72 -19.99 1.56
N ALA A 378 4.94 -21.27 1.86
CA ALA A 378 6.24 -21.94 1.68
C ALA A 378 6.65 -21.97 0.20
N ARG A 379 5.73 -22.33 -0.70
CA ARG A 379 5.93 -22.29 -2.16
C ARG A 379 6.27 -20.89 -2.64
N ALA A 380 5.51 -19.88 -2.21
CA ALA A 380 5.76 -18.48 -2.54
C ALA A 380 7.13 -18.00 -2.04
N ALA A 381 7.52 -18.36 -0.81
CA ALA A 381 8.82 -18.04 -0.24
C ALA A 381 9.97 -18.69 -1.01
N THR A 382 9.81 -19.94 -1.46
CA THR A 382 10.80 -20.61 -2.31
C THR A 382 10.95 -19.90 -3.65
N LYS A 383 9.85 -19.55 -4.32
CA LYS A 383 9.88 -18.77 -5.57
C LYS A 383 10.55 -17.40 -5.38
N ALA A 384 10.21 -16.69 -4.31
CA ALA A 384 10.81 -15.40 -3.97
C ALA A 384 12.33 -15.52 -3.74
N ARG A 385 12.78 -16.53 -2.98
CA ARG A 385 14.22 -16.82 -2.79
C ARG A 385 14.92 -17.16 -4.10
N ALA A 386 14.30 -17.95 -4.97
CA ALA A 386 14.87 -18.30 -6.27
C ALA A 386 15.04 -17.05 -7.16
N ARG A 387 14.05 -16.15 -7.19
CA ARG A 387 14.12 -14.86 -7.90
C ARG A 387 15.20 -13.96 -7.32
N GLN A 388 15.29 -13.82 -5.99
CA GLN A 388 16.37 -13.05 -5.35
C GLN A 388 17.75 -13.61 -5.71
N LYS A 389 17.94 -14.93 -5.62
CA LYS A 389 19.19 -15.59 -6.06
C LYS A 389 19.47 -15.36 -7.54
N ALA A 390 18.45 -15.32 -8.40
CA ALA A 390 18.62 -15.00 -9.82
C ALA A 390 19.05 -13.55 -10.04
N LEU A 391 18.49 -12.59 -9.28
CA LEU A 391 18.94 -11.20 -9.27
C LEU A 391 20.39 -11.07 -8.83
N ASP A 392 20.75 -11.70 -7.70
CA ASP A 392 22.11 -11.64 -7.16
C ASP A 392 23.13 -12.29 -8.10
N ARG A 393 22.77 -13.41 -8.76
CA ARG A 393 23.61 -14.03 -9.80
C ARG A 393 23.76 -13.12 -11.02
N SER A 394 22.66 -12.60 -11.55
CA SER A 394 22.70 -11.74 -12.74
C SER A 394 23.56 -10.49 -12.49
N ARG A 395 23.39 -9.85 -11.33
CA ARG A 395 24.20 -8.69 -10.93
C ARG A 395 25.69 -9.03 -10.80
N ARG A 396 26.04 -10.17 -10.19
CA ARG A 396 27.43 -10.63 -10.09
C ARG A 396 28.08 -10.87 -11.43
N ASN A 397 27.37 -11.53 -12.35
CA ASN A 397 27.90 -11.82 -13.67
C ASN A 397 28.22 -10.56 -14.48
N THR A 398 27.48 -9.46 -14.27
CA THR A 398 27.74 -8.17 -14.95
C THR A 398 28.75 -7.30 -14.21
N ASN A 399 29.15 -7.66 -12.98
CA ASN A 399 30.07 -6.88 -12.15
C ASN A 399 31.05 -7.82 -11.41
N PRO A 400 31.77 -8.73 -12.09
CA PRO A 400 32.53 -9.80 -11.44
C PRO A 400 33.70 -9.27 -10.59
N ASP A 401 34.35 -8.19 -11.03
CA ASP A 401 35.43 -7.46 -10.37
C ASP A 401 35.09 -7.01 -8.93
N GLN A 402 33.80 -6.84 -8.63
CA GLN A 402 33.32 -6.38 -7.34
C GLN A 402 33.08 -7.52 -6.34
N TYR A 403 33.31 -8.78 -6.70
CA TYR A 403 33.02 -9.94 -5.85
C TYR A 403 34.23 -10.86 -5.72
N ARG A 404 34.37 -11.46 -4.54
CA ARG A 404 35.44 -12.44 -4.27
C ARG A 404 35.03 -13.84 -4.71
N PRO A 405 35.99 -14.74 -4.99
CA PRO A 405 35.71 -16.16 -5.13
C PRO A 405 34.98 -16.72 -3.91
N SER A 406 34.09 -17.67 -4.13
CA SER A 406 33.49 -18.45 -3.04
C SER A 406 34.55 -19.33 -2.37
N GLN A 407 34.28 -19.79 -1.14
CA GLN A 407 35.17 -20.73 -0.45
C GLN A 407 35.46 -22.00 -1.29
N ARG A 408 34.46 -22.50 -2.03
CA ARG A 408 34.64 -23.65 -2.92
C ARG A 408 35.58 -23.34 -4.09
N GLN A 409 35.44 -22.15 -4.68
CA GLN A 409 36.33 -21.70 -5.76
C GLN A 409 37.76 -21.49 -5.25
N HIS A 410 37.92 -20.96 -4.04
CA HIS A 410 39.22 -20.78 -3.40
C HIS A 410 39.89 -22.13 -3.09
N LYS A 411 39.19 -23.06 -2.44
CA LYS A 411 39.71 -24.43 -2.19
C LYS A 411 40.06 -25.16 -3.48
N ARG A 412 39.28 -24.97 -4.54
CA ARG A 412 39.60 -25.54 -5.86
C ARG A 412 40.87 -24.94 -6.45
N ALA A 413 41.06 -23.63 -6.34
CA ALA A 413 42.28 -22.97 -6.79
C ALA A 413 43.51 -23.48 -6.01
N GLN A 414 43.41 -23.61 -4.68
CA GLN A 414 44.46 -24.18 -3.83
C GLN A 414 44.83 -25.62 -4.23
N ARG A 415 43.83 -26.50 -4.41
CA ARG A 415 44.09 -27.89 -4.85
C ARG A 415 44.76 -27.97 -6.22
N ARG A 416 44.43 -27.05 -7.14
CA ARG A 416 45.07 -26.99 -8.46
C ARG A 416 46.53 -26.53 -8.34
N ALA A 417 46.78 -25.50 -7.55
CA ALA A 417 48.13 -25.00 -7.29
C ALA A 417 49.01 -26.08 -6.65
N ALA A 418 48.48 -26.81 -5.66
CA ALA A 418 49.16 -27.94 -5.04
C ALA A 418 49.47 -29.08 -6.01
N ALA A 419 48.66 -29.24 -7.06
CA ALA A 419 48.86 -30.23 -8.12
C ALA A 419 49.68 -29.70 -9.32
N GLY A 420 50.32 -28.54 -9.20
CA GLY A 420 51.12 -27.94 -10.29
C GLY A 420 50.30 -27.50 -11.51
N LEU A 421 48.96 -27.46 -11.41
CA LEU A 421 48.09 -27.13 -12.54
C LEU A 421 47.92 -25.61 -12.70
N VAL A 422 47.89 -25.14 -13.94
CA VAL A 422 47.67 -23.73 -14.30
C VAL A 422 46.43 -23.15 -13.62
N ALA A 423 46.55 -21.93 -13.12
CA ALA A 423 45.47 -21.19 -12.49
C ALA A 423 44.30 -20.97 -13.47
N LYS A 424 43.09 -21.39 -13.07
CA LYS A 424 41.90 -21.17 -13.89
C LYS A 424 41.27 -19.82 -13.56
N GLN A 425 41.08 -18.97 -14.58
CA GLN A 425 40.39 -17.70 -14.43
C GLN A 425 38.95 -17.91 -13.92
N ILE A 426 38.56 -17.12 -12.91
CA ILE A 426 37.21 -17.15 -12.34
C ILE A 426 36.40 -16.01 -12.98
N THR A 427 35.61 -16.34 -13.99
CA THR A 427 34.75 -15.35 -14.68
C THR A 427 33.49 -14.99 -13.89
N ASN A 428 33.00 -15.90 -13.04
CA ASN A 428 31.80 -15.71 -12.22
C ASN A 428 32.09 -15.99 -10.73
N PRO A 429 32.56 -14.98 -9.97
CA PRO A 429 32.82 -15.12 -8.54
C PRO A 429 31.55 -15.42 -7.75
N GLY A 430 31.57 -16.53 -7.01
CA GLY A 430 30.43 -17.01 -6.23
C GLY A 430 30.40 -16.47 -4.79
N GLY A 431 31.41 -15.73 -4.37
CA GLY A 431 31.59 -15.25 -3.00
C GLY A 431 30.93 -13.89 -2.73
N PRO A 432 31.20 -13.31 -1.54
CA PRO A 432 30.63 -12.03 -1.13
C PRO A 432 31.21 -10.87 -1.94
N ARG A 433 30.47 -9.76 -1.97
CA ARG A 433 30.93 -8.49 -2.53
C ARG A 433 32.13 -7.97 -1.73
N ALA A 434 33.09 -7.36 -2.40
CA ALA A 434 34.19 -6.67 -1.75
C ALA A 434 33.66 -5.48 -0.94
N ALA A 435 34.02 -5.45 0.34
CA ALA A 435 33.56 -4.46 1.31
C ALA A 435 34.72 -4.10 2.25
N ARG A 436 34.64 -2.91 2.84
CA ARG A 436 35.52 -2.47 3.94
C ARG A 436 35.24 -3.29 5.21
N ALA A 437 36.09 -3.15 6.22
CA ALA A 437 35.96 -3.84 7.50
C ALA A 437 34.62 -3.55 8.23
N ASP A 438 34.04 -2.37 8.01
CA ASP A 438 32.72 -1.96 8.53
C ASP A 438 31.53 -2.61 7.78
N GLY A 439 31.79 -3.38 6.73
CA GLY A 439 30.78 -4.03 5.90
C GLY A 439 30.20 -3.15 4.80
N VAL A 440 30.68 -1.91 4.65
CA VAL A 440 30.26 -1.01 3.56
C VAL A 440 30.89 -1.49 2.24
N PRO A 441 30.10 -1.69 1.17
CA PRO A 441 30.63 -2.07 -0.14
C PRO A 441 31.66 -1.06 -0.65
N LEU A 442 32.79 -1.54 -1.19
CA LEU A 442 33.82 -0.67 -1.78
C LEU A 442 33.25 0.17 -2.94
N ARG A 443 32.33 -0.42 -3.70
CA ARG A 443 31.54 0.24 -4.72
C ARG A 443 30.06 0.12 -4.38
N ALA A 444 29.33 1.22 -4.38
CA ALA A 444 27.90 1.21 -4.07
C ALA A 444 27.08 0.57 -5.21
N TYR A 445 26.04 -0.20 -4.86
CA TYR A 445 25.16 -0.92 -5.81
C TYR A 445 24.51 -0.05 -6.89
N ARG A 446 24.40 1.26 -6.67
CA ARG A 446 23.84 2.22 -7.64
C ARG A 446 24.74 2.44 -8.86
N HIS A 447 26.02 2.07 -8.76
CA HIS A 447 27.01 2.18 -9.85
C HIS A 447 27.27 0.83 -10.54
N ASP A 448 26.43 -0.17 -10.27
CA ASP A 448 26.51 -1.48 -10.92
C ASP A 448 25.96 -1.40 -12.34
N THR A 449 26.60 -2.09 -13.27
CA THR A 449 26.04 -2.37 -14.59
C THR A 449 24.97 -3.45 -14.44
N LEU A 450 23.75 -3.20 -14.94
CA LEU A 450 22.61 -4.10 -14.77
C LEU A 450 22.13 -4.65 -16.12
N SER A 451 22.20 -5.96 -16.30
CA SER A 451 21.71 -6.62 -17.52
C SER A 451 20.19 -6.49 -17.72
N GLN A 452 19.72 -6.60 -18.96
CA GLN A 452 18.28 -6.63 -19.28
C GLN A 452 17.55 -7.76 -18.55
N ARG A 453 18.21 -8.91 -18.37
CA ARG A 453 17.69 -10.03 -17.56
C ARG A 453 17.49 -9.62 -16.09
N PHE A 454 18.46 -8.93 -15.47
CA PHE A 454 18.32 -8.42 -14.10
C PHE A 454 17.09 -7.52 -13.97
N GLN A 455 16.93 -6.57 -14.90
CA GLN A 455 15.80 -5.63 -14.87
C GLN A 455 14.46 -6.35 -15.00
N ARG A 456 14.33 -7.32 -15.92
CA ARG A 456 13.11 -8.14 -16.07
C ARG A 456 12.78 -8.91 -14.79
N THR A 457 13.75 -9.65 -14.24
CA THR A 457 13.55 -10.42 -13.00
C THR A 457 13.19 -9.51 -11.83
N ARG A 458 13.72 -8.28 -11.77
CA ARG A 458 13.41 -7.31 -10.70
C ARG A 458 11.95 -6.86 -10.79
N ARG A 459 11.46 -6.59 -11.99
CA ARG A 459 10.04 -6.24 -12.23
C ARG A 459 9.12 -7.37 -11.81
N ASP A 460 9.40 -8.60 -12.24
CA ASP A 460 8.62 -9.79 -11.87
C ASP A 460 8.63 -10.01 -10.35
N HIS A 461 9.80 -9.86 -9.71
CA HIS A 461 9.92 -10.01 -8.27
C HIS A 461 9.11 -8.96 -7.51
N ALA A 462 9.11 -7.71 -7.97
CA ALA A 462 8.33 -6.63 -7.38
C ALA A 462 6.82 -6.85 -7.57
N ALA A 463 6.37 -7.24 -8.76
CA ALA A 463 4.96 -7.52 -9.05
C ALA A 463 4.40 -8.64 -8.15
N GLU A 464 5.16 -9.72 -8.02
CA GLU A 464 4.80 -10.86 -7.18
C GLU A 464 4.83 -10.52 -5.68
N SER A 465 5.77 -9.67 -5.26
CA SER A 465 5.81 -9.19 -3.87
C SER A 465 4.59 -8.33 -3.54
N ARG A 466 4.15 -7.47 -4.46
CA ARG A 466 2.92 -6.68 -4.31
C ARG A 466 1.68 -7.58 -4.24
N SER A 467 1.56 -8.55 -5.15
CA SER A 467 0.46 -9.52 -5.13
C SER A 467 0.40 -10.30 -3.81
N ALA A 468 1.54 -10.78 -3.32
CA ALA A 468 1.62 -11.47 -2.02
C ALA A 468 1.24 -10.56 -0.85
N SER A 469 1.59 -9.27 -0.88
CA SER A 469 1.19 -8.29 0.13
C SER A 469 -0.32 -8.04 0.12
N GLN A 470 -0.91 -7.88 -1.08
CA GLN A 470 -2.36 -7.71 -1.24
C GLN A 470 -3.14 -8.93 -0.74
N ALA A 471 -2.68 -10.14 -1.05
CA ALA A 471 -3.30 -11.37 -0.56
C ALA A 471 -3.28 -11.47 0.98
N LYS A 472 -2.19 -11.04 1.63
CA LYS A 472 -2.11 -10.97 3.09
C LYS A 472 -3.07 -9.93 3.68
N GLN A 473 -3.19 -8.77 3.03
CA GLN A 473 -4.14 -7.75 3.46
C GLN A 473 -5.58 -8.26 3.37
N ALA A 474 -5.94 -8.87 2.23
CA ALA A 474 -7.27 -9.46 2.04
C ALA A 474 -7.58 -10.55 3.08
N ARG A 475 -6.62 -11.43 3.40
CA ARG A 475 -6.79 -12.41 4.50
C ARG A 475 -7.00 -11.71 5.83
N ALA A 476 -6.19 -10.69 6.15
CA ALA A 476 -6.31 -9.95 7.40
C ALA A 476 -7.69 -9.27 7.53
N ASP A 477 -8.19 -8.66 6.46
CA ASP A 477 -9.50 -8.02 6.43
C ASP A 477 -10.64 -9.04 6.58
N GLN A 478 -10.54 -10.21 5.92
CA GLN A 478 -11.51 -11.31 6.08
C GLN A 478 -11.55 -11.87 7.51
N VAL A 479 -10.37 -12.09 8.11
CA VAL A 479 -10.28 -12.60 9.49
C VAL A 479 -10.81 -11.56 10.47
N ALA A 480 -10.44 -10.29 10.31
CA ALA A 480 -10.96 -9.20 11.14
C ALA A 480 -12.49 -9.09 11.06
N ALA A 481 -13.06 -9.14 9.84
CA ALA A 481 -14.50 -9.17 9.62
C ALA A 481 -15.20 -10.33 10.35
N ARG A 482 -14.60 -11.53 10.34
CA ARG A 482 -15.14 -12.70 11.05
C ARG A 482 -15.06 -12.51 12.57
N ILE A 483 -13.95 -12.00 13.09
CA ILE A 483 -13.79 -11.74 14.52
C ILE A 483 -14.83 -10.74 15.01
N VAL A 484 -14.97 -9.59 14.32
CA VAL A 484 -15.89 -8.54 14.76
C VAL A 484 -17.35 -9.01 14.69
N ALA A 485 -17.71 -9.77 13.64
CA ALA A 485 -19.05 -10.34 13.52
C ALA A 485 -19.39 -11.32 14.66
N ALA A 486 -18.42 -12.14 15.10
CA ALA A 486 -18.66 -13.14 16.14
C ALA A 486 -18.50 -12.59 17.57
N HIS A 487 -17.52 -11.72 17.80
CA HIS A 487 -17.10 -11.32 19.14
C HIS A 487 -17.51 -9.90 19.54
N GLY A 488 -18.00 -9.09 18.61
CA GLY A 488 -18.35 -7.68 18.84
C GLY A 488 -17.27 -6.71 18.35
N ASN A 489 -17.59 -5.42 18.42
CA ASN A 489 -16.74 -4.32 17.91
C ASN A 489 -15.88 -3.64 18.99
N ALA A 490 -16.02 -4.00 20.27
CA ALA A 490 -15.20 -3.51 21.38
C ALA A 490 -14.17 -4.56 21.78
N ILE A 491 -12.93 -4.40 21.30
CA ILE A 491 -11.88 -5.42 21.42
C ILE A 491 -10.64 -4.86 22.10
N THR A 492 -10.12 -5.55 23.10
CA THR A 492 -8.84 -5.23 23.74
C THR A 492 -7.72 -6.16 23.26
N VAL A 493 -6.56 -5.59 22.94
CA VAL A 493 -5.35 -6.34 22.60
C VAL A 493 -4.14 -5.77 23.32
N GLU A 494 -3.14 -6.58 23.61
CA GLU A 494 -1.88 -6.08 24.18
C GLU A 494 -1.20 -5.01 23.29
N ASP A 495 -0.60 -4.01 23.93
CA ASP A 495 0.28 -3.03 23.31
C ASP A 495 1.67 -3.63 23.07
N CYS A 496 1.74 -4.49 22.05
CA CYS A 496 2.96 -5.15 21.64
C CYS A 496 3.65 -4.42 20.49
N ARG A 497 4.97 -4.22 20.63
CA ARG A 497 5.81 -3.65 19.56
C ARG A 497 6.12 -4.71 18.49
N ILE A 498 5.27 -4.80 17.46
CA ILE A 498 5.42 -5.73 16.32
C ILE A 498 6.81 -5.64 15.64
N SER A 499 7.44 -4.46 15.62
CA SER A 499 8.80 -4.28 15.10
C SER A 499 9.85 -5.10 15.85
N THR A 500 9.68 -5.27 17.16
CA THR A 500 10.52 -6.14 18.00
C THR A 500 10.34 -7.59 17.59
N TRP A 501 9.11 -8.02 17.34
CA TRP A 501 8.83 -9.39 16.90
C TRP A 501 9.39 -9.66 15.50
N ALA A 502 9.26 -8.72 14.56
CA ALA A 502 9.86 -8.84 13.24
C ALA A 502 11.39 -9.03 13.32
N ARG A 503 12.06 -8.40 14.30
CA ARG A 503 13.50 -8.60 14.55
C ARG A 503 13.82 -9.99 15.10
N LEU A 504 13.03 -10.47 16.07
CA LEU A 504 13.26 -11.74 16.76
C LEU A 504 12.92 -12.98 15.91
N TRP A 505 11.79 -12.95 15.19
CA TRP A 505 11.28 -14.08 14.39
C TRP A 505 11.54 -13.94 12.89
N GLY A 506 11.99 -12.77 12.43
CA GLY A 506 12.43 -12.56 11.05
C GLY A 506 11.32 -12.85 10.03
N LYS A 507 11.55 -13.81 9.13
CA LYS A 507 10.58 -14.16 8.08
C LYS A 507 9.46 -15.09 8.55
N ARG A 508 9.59 -15.73 9.74
CA ARG A 508 8.57 -16.64 10.27
C ARG A 508 7.27 -15.91 10.57
N ILE A 509 7.35 -14.68 11.10
CA ILE A 509 6.19 -13.82 11.38
C ILE A 509 5.42 -13.39 10.13
N ALA A 510 6.05 -13.43 8.95
CA ALA A 510 5.48 -12.90 7.71
C ALA A 510 4.40 -13.81 7.11
N VAL A 511 4.27 -15.05 7.59
CA VAL A 511 3.22 -15.97 7.13
C VAL A 511 1.89 -15.56 7.77
N PHE A 512 1.84 -15.48 9.11
CA PHE A 512 0.64 -15.08 9.84
C PHE A 512 0.36 -13.57 9.77
N SER A 513 1.42 -12.75 9.75
CA SER A 513 1.36 -11.27 9.66
C SER A 513 0.49 -10.60 10.74
N PRO A 514 0.75 -10.84 12.04
CA PRO A 514 -0.07 -10.34 13.15
C PRO A 514 -0.26 -8.82 13.14
N GLY A 515 0.77 -8.05 12.76
CA GLY A 515 0.64 -6.60 12.63
C GLY A 515 -0.40 -6.15 11.59
N MET A 516 -0.50 -6.86 10.46
CA MET A 516 -1.53 -6.57 9.46
C MET A 516 -2.92 -6.98 9.96
N LEU A 517 -3.01 -8.08 10.70
CA LEU A 517 -4.25 -8.58 11.27
C LEU A 517 -4.81 -7.64 12.35
N VAL A 518 -3.99 -7.21 13.29
CA VAL A 518 -4.40 -6.25 14.33
C VAL A 518 -4.77 -4.89 13.73
N ALA A 519 -4.05 -4.44 12.69
CA ALA A 519 -4.41 -3.22 11.97
C ALA A 519 -5.74 -3.34 11.21
N ALA A 520 -6.03 -4.51 10.62
CA ALA A 520 -7.31 -4.79 9.98
C ALA A 520 -8.44 -4.85 11.03
N LEU A 521 -8.18 -5.46 12.19
CA LEU A 521 -9.13 -5.53 13.29
C LEU A 521 -9.52 -4.16 13.81
N LYS A 522 -8.55 -3.26 14.02
CA LYS A 522 -8.80 -1.87 14.41
C LYS A 522 -9.74 -1.17 13.43
N ARG A 523 -9.46 -1.27 12.12
CA ARG A 523 -10.30 -0.65 11.08
C ARG A 523 -11.70 -1.25 11.03
N GLU A 524 -11.85 -2.55 11.24
CA GLU A 524 -13.16 -3.18 11.21
C GLU A 524 -13.99 -2.84 12.46
N CYS A 525 -13.37 -2.78 13.64
CA CYS A 525 -14.00 -2.26 14.86
C CYS A 525 -14.54 -0.83 14.63
N GLU A 526 -13.68 0.09 14.17
CA GLU A 526 -14.05 1.48 13.85
C GLU A 526 -15.18 1.54 12.82
N SER A 527 -15.09 0.73 11.75
CA SER A 527 -16.11 0.68 10.71
C SER A 527 -17.45 0.10 11.17
N ALA A 528 -17.44 -0.69 12.24
CA ALA A 528 -18.62 -1.24 12.89
C ALA A 528 -19.09 -0.37 14.08
N GLY A 529 -18.55 0.84 14.25
CA GLY A 529 -18.93 1.77 15.33
C GLY A 529 -18.32 1.46 16.70
N GLY A 530 -17.33 0.56 16.77
CA GLY A 530 -16.62 0.21 18.00
C GLY A 530 -15.17 0.68 18.01
N THR A 531 -14.39 0.14 18.94
CA THR A 531 -13.00 0.55 19.19
C THR A 531 -12.12 -0.66 19.48
N LEU A 532 -10.88 -0.59 19.01
CA LEU A 532 -9.82 -1.52 19.43
C LEU A 532 -8.91 -0.85 20.46
N TYR A 533 -8.97 -1.32 21.70
CA TYR A 533 -8.21 -0.82 22.84
C TYR A 533 -6.84 -1.49 22.94
N ARG A 534 -5.88 -0.78 23.54
CA ARG A 534 -4.50 -1.23 23.74
C ARG A 534 -4.18 -1.36 25.22
N ALA A 535 -3.90 -2.58 25.67
CA ALA A 535 -3.55 -2.84 27.07
C ALA A 535 -2.03 -2.88 27.27
N GLY A 536 -1.50 -2.11 28.22
CA GLY A 536 -0.07 -2.07 28.53
C GLY A 536 0.47 -3.40 29.04
N THR A 537 1.42 -4.00 28.32
CA THR A 537 2.02 -5.31 28.65
C THR A 537 2.69 -5.38 30.03
N ARG A 538 3.14 -4.24 30.57
CA ARG A 538 3.78 -4.18 31.90
C ARG A 538 2.79 -4.16 33.04
N THR A 539 1.63 -3.52 32.84
CA THR A 539 0.64 -3.32 33.90
C THR A 539 -0.29 -4.51 34.03
N THR A 540 -0.58 -5.19 32.92
CA THR A 540 -1.48 -6.34 32.90
C THR A 540 -0.74 -7.68 32.91
N ALA A 541 0.39 -7.79 32.20
CA ALA A 541 1.18 -9.01 32.04
C ALA A 541 0.30 -10.26 31.78
N LEU A 542 -0.59 -10.18 30.78
CA LEU A 542 -1.68 -11.14 30.57
C LEU A 542 -1.17 -12.58 30.37
N SER A 543 -0.08 -12.75 29.64
CA SER A 543 0.56 -14.07 29.44
C SER A 543 1.15 -14.69 30.70
N GLN A 544 1.30 -13.93 31.78
CA GLN A 544 1.90 -14.35 33.04
C GLN A 544 0.86 -14.58 34.13
N HIS A 545 -0.27 -13.87 34.11
CA HIS A 545 -1.32 -14.02 35.11
C HIS A 545 -2.31 -15.14 34.79
N CYS A 546 -2.99 -15.63 35.82
CA CYS A 546 -4.15 -16.51 35.74
C CYS A 546 -5.44 -15.68 35.88
N LEU A 547 -6.57 -16.24 35.44
CA LEU A 547 -7.90 -15.69 35.70
C LEU A 547 -8.19 -15.48 37.20
N CYS A 548 -7.47 -16.19 38.08
CA CYS A 548 -7.61 -16.02 39.54
C CYS A 548 -6.73 -14.90 40.14
N GLY A 549 -6.00 -14.14 39.32
CA GLY A 549 -5.08 -13.11 39.80
C GLY A 549 -3.68 -13.59 40.12
N ASN A 550 -3.47 -14.90 40.34
CA ASN A 550 -2.13 -15.40 40.63
C ASN A 550 -1.19 -15.25 39.43
N ARG A 551 0.06 -14.87 39.70
CA ARG A 551 1.11 -14.73 38.69
C ARG A 551 1.88 -16.04 38.56
N VAL A 552 1.88 -16.59 37.35
CA VAL A 552 2.59 -17.83 37.00
C VAL A 552 3.70 -17.50 35.99
N PRO A 553 4.97 -17.40 36.41
CA PRO A 553 6.07 -17.12 35.49
C PRO A 553 6.16 -18.18 34.38
N LYS A 554 6.13 -17.73 33.13
CA LYS A 554 6.16 -18.56 31.92
C LYS A 554 7.10 -17.99 30.88
N THR A 555 7.89 -18.87 30.27
CA THR A 555 8.67 -18.54 29.08
C THR A 555 7.77 -18.47 27.84
N LEU A 556 8.26 -17.86 26.77
CA LEU A 556 7.52 -17.80 25.50
C LEU A 556 7.22 -19.18 24.91
N ALA A 557 8.06 -20.18 25.19
CA ALA A 557 7.91 -21.55 24.69
C ALA A 557 6.84 -22.35 25.46
N GLN A 558 6.52 -21.97 26.71
CA GLN A 558 5.43 -22.58 27.46
C GLN A 558 4.10 -22.03 26.92
N ARG A 559 3.34 -22.89 26.23
CA ARG A 559 2.06 -22.54 25.59
C ARG A 559 0.84 -23.00 26.40
N THR A 560 1.04 -23.84 27.39
CA THR A 560 0.00 -24.25 28.35
C THR A 560 0.09 -23.41 29.61
N HIS A 561 -1.05 -22.95 30.10
CA HIS A 561 -1.22 -22.34 31.41
C HIS A 561 -1.64 -23.40 32.42
N HIS A 562 -0.87 -23.55 33.48
CA HIS A 562 -1.21 -24.35 34.65
C HIS A 562 -1.08 -23.46 35.89
N CYS A 563 -2.20 -23.18 36.57
CA CYS A 563 -2.19 -22.37 37.79
C CYS A 563 -2.12 -23.27 39.03
N PRO A 564 -1.06 -23.18 39.86
CA PRO A 564 -0.95 -23.99 41.07
C PRO A 564 -1.97 -23.59 42.15
N GLU A 565 -2.44 -22.34 42.14
CA GLU A 565 -3.36 -21.82 43.16
C GLU A 565 -4.81 -22.23 42.93
N CYS A 566 -5.26 -22.21 41.68
CA CYS A 566 -6.67 -22.42 41.36
C CYS A 566 -6.92 -23.64 40.47
N GLY A 567 -5.87 -24.40 40.14
CA GLY A 567 -5.95 -25.62 39.32
C GLY A 567 -6.22 -25.41 37.82
N LEU A 568 -6.39 -24.16 37.35
CA LEU A 568 -6.73 -23.89 35.95
C LEU A 568 -5.67 -24.48 35.01
N HIS A 569 -6.12 -25.35 34.09
CA HIS A 569 -5.30 -25.93 33.04
C HIS A 569 -5.91 -25.60 31.66
N ALA A 570 -5.25 -24.73 30.89
CA ALA A 570 -5.76 -24.24 29.61
C ALA A 570 -4.63 -23.78 28.66
N ASP A 571 -4.97 -23.46 27.40
CA ASP A 571 -4.04 -22.78 26.51
C ASP A 571 -3.71 -21.37 27.04
N ARG A 572 -2.43 -20.99 26.99
CA ARG A 572 -1.93 -19.70 27.50
C ARG A 572 -2.43 -18.52 26.69
N ASP A 573 -2.49 -18.65 25.37
CA ASP A 573 -2.92 -17.56 24.50
C ASP A 573 -4.44 -17.34 24.67
N VAL A 574 -5.22 -18.40 24.89
CA VAL A 574 -6.64 -18.32 25.31
C VAL A 574 -6.79 -17.64 26.66
N THR A 575 -6.02 -18.07 27.67
CA THR A 575 -6.06 -17.45 29.01
C THR A 575 -5.74 -15.94 28.92
N SER A 576 -4.77 -15.58 28.08
CA SER A 576 -4.38 -14.18 27.85
C SER A 576 -5.49 -13.39 27.15
N ALA A 577 -6.16 -13.97 26.16
CA ALA A 577 -7.29 -13.36 25.49
C ALA A 577 -8.48 -13.14 26.44
N MET A 578 -8.75 -14.08 27.34
CA MET A 578 -9.78 -13.93 28.36
C MET A 578 -9.44 -12.80 29.34
N LEU A 579 -8.20 -12.76 29.84
CA LEU A 579 -7.75 -11.66 30.69
C LEU A 579 -7.83 -10.32 29.96
N ALA A 580 -7.52 -10.28 28.65
CA ALA A 580 -7.66 -9.08 27.82
C ALA A 580 -9.13 -8.61 27.75
N ALA A 581 -10.09 -9.52 27.70
CA ALA A 581 -11.53 -9.20 27.69
C ALA A 581 -12.01 -8.61 29.03
N CYS A 582 -11.27 -8.88 30.12
CA CYS A 582 -11.51 -8.31 31.44
C CYS A 582 -10.70 -7.03 31.73
N VAL A 583 -10.00 -6.47 30.75
CA VAL A 583 -9.22 -5.24 30.96
C VAL A 583 -10.14 -4.02 30.97
N GLU A 584 -9.89 -3.13 31.92
CA GLU A 584 -10.46 -1.80 32.01
C GLU A 584 -9.36 -0.74 31.89
N LEU A 585 -9.68 0.35 31.20
CA LEU A 585 -8.78 1.50 31.03
C LEU A 585 -9.46 2.73 31.64
N THR A 586 -8.75 3.43 32.52
CA THR A 586 -9.21 4.74 32.99
C THR A 586 -9.03 5.81 31.92
N ASP A 587 -8.07 5.61 31.01
CA ASP A 587 -7.87 6.42 29.81
C ASP A 587 -7.67 5.47 28.61
N PRO A 588 -8.66 5.40 27.68
CA PRO A 588 -8.58 4.57 26.47
C PRO A 588 -7.37 4.84 25.57
N ASP A 589 -6.82 6.06 25.60
CA ASP A 589 -5.70 6.48 24.75
C ASP A 589 -4.33 6.26 25.40
N ASP A 590 -4.28 5.94 26.71
CA ASP A 590 -3.06 5.58 27.42
C ASP A 590 -3.06 4.09 27.85
N PRO A 591 -2.34 3.22 27.12
CA PRO A 591 -2.25 1.80 27.46
C PRO A 591 -1.74 1.50 28.88
N ARG A 592 -1.05 2.44 29.53
CA ARG A 592 -0.51 2.27 30.89
C ARG A 592 -1.60 2.29 31.96
N THR A 593 -2.78 2.79 31.63
CA THR A 593 -3.92 2.79 32.57
C THR A 593 -4.62 1.45 32.65
N ALA A 594 -4.34 0.53 31.72
CA ALA A 594 -4.95 -0.79 31.68
C ALA A 594 -4.73 -1.58 32.98
N ARG A 595 -5.83 -2.07 33.56
CA ARG A 595 -5.89 -2.99 34.71
C ARG A 595 -6.84 -4.14 34.38
N VAL A 596 -6.58 -5.32 34.93
CA VAL A 596 -7.49 -6.46 34.79
C VAL A 596 -8.53 -6.39 35.91
N ASP A 597 -9.81 -6.44 35.55
CA ASP A 597 -10.88 -6.72 36.50
C ASP A 597 -10.89 -8.21 36.84
N TYR A 598 -10.27 -8.55 37.96
CA TYR A 598 -10.21 -9.93 38.41
C TYR A 598 -11.55 -10.45 38.93
N LYS A 599 -12.50 -9.60 39.35
CA LYS A 599 -13.85 -10.09 39.71
C LYS A 599 -14.51 -10.72 38.48
N LEU A 600 -14.41 -10.02 37.35
CA LEU A 600 -14.90 -10.53 36.07
C LEU A 600 -14.10 -11.75 35.59
N ALA A 601 -12.77 -11.73 35.71
CA ALA A 601 -11.94 -12.88 35.34
C ALA A 601 -12.25 -14.13 36.19
N HIS A 602 -12.55 -13.96 37.48
CA HIS A 602 -12.99 -15.05 38.35
C HIS A 602 -14.32 -15.67 37.89
N ALA A 603 -15.27 -14.86 37.42
CA ALA A 603 -16.53 -15.36 36.85
C ALA A 603 -16.29 -16.23 35.61
N LEU A 604 -15.41 -15.80 34.70
CA LEU A 604 -15.05 -16.60 33.51
C LEU A 604 -14.38 -17.94 33.88
N ARG A 605 -13.57 -17.94 34.95
CA ARG A 605 -12.93 -19.17 35.46
C ARG A 605 -13.96 -20.20 35.93
N ALA A 606 -14.98 -19.76 36.67
CA ALA A 606 -16.00 -20.66 37.20
C ALA A 606 -16.74 -21.40 36.08
N TRP A 607 -17.02 -20.71 34.98
CA TRP A 607 -17.60 -21.31 33.78
C TRP A 607 -16.66 -22.33 33.10
N LEU A 608 -15.36 -22.03 32.98
CA LEU A 608 -14.38 -22.96 32.41
C LEU A 608 -14.27 -24.26 33.24
N ALA A 609 -14.27 -24.12 34.57
CA ALA A 609 -14.19 -25.26 35.47
C ALA A 609 -15.40 -26.20 35.29
N SER A 610 -16.62 -25.66 35.17
CA SER A 610 -17.82 -26.47 34.97
C SER A 610 -17.83 -27.18 33.60
N GLN A 611 -17.28 -26.56 32.56
CA GLN A 611 -17.09 -27.22 31.25
C GLN A 611 -16.08 -28.37 31.34
N GLN A 612 -14.95 -28.18 32.02
CA GLN A 612 -13.93 -29.22 32.20
C GLN A 612 -14.43 -30.40 33.03
N GLU A 613 -15.22 -30.13 34.08
CA GLU A 613 -15.88 -31.16 34.88
C GLU A 613 -16.92 -31.94 34.07
N TRP A 614 -17.71 -31.25 33.23
CA TRP A 614 -18.66 -31.89 32.33
C TRP A 614 -17.97 -32.77 31.29
N GLU A 615 -16.95 -32.28 30.59
CA GLU A 615 -16.16 -33.08 29.64
C GLU A 615 -15.47 -34.27 30.32
N GLY A 616 -14.95 -34.07 31.53
CA GLY A 616 -14.35 -35.14 32.34
C GLY A 616 -15.36 -36.18 32.80
N SER A 617 -16.61 -35.78 33.07
CA SER A 617 -17.71 -36.67 33.44
C SER A 617 -18.22 -37.47 32.23
N VAL A 618 -18.43 -36.82 31.08
CA VAL A 618 -18.88 -37.49 29.84
C VAL A 618 -17.85 -38.53 29.36
N ASN A 619 -16.55 -38.23 29.46
CA ASN A 619 -15.49 -39.18 29.10
C ASN A 619 -15.29 -40.32 30.12
N ARG A 620 -15.78 -40.17 31.36
CA ARG A 620 -15.71 -41.23 32.38
C ARG A 620 -16.76 -42.34 32.17
N HIS A 621 -17.79 -42.07 31.36
CA HIS A 621 -18.87 -43.01 31.05
C HIS A 621 -18.68 -43.73 29.70
N GLN A 622 -17.54 -43.53 29.02
CA GLN A 622 -17.15 -44.36 27.88
C GLN A 622 -16.25 -45.50 28.35
N PRO A 623 -16.64 -46.78 28.15
CA PRO A 623 -15.74 -47.90 28.43
C PRO A 623 -14.52 -47.84 27.50
N PRO A 624 -13.33 -48.27 27.96
CA PRO A 624 -12.14 -48.30 27.12
C PRO A 624 -12.37 -49.19 25.89
N PRO A 625 -11.91 -48.81 24.69
CA PRO A 625 -12.08 -49.64 23.51
C PRO A 625 -11.29 -50.94 23.67
N THR A 626 -11.98 -52.07 23.45
CA THR A 626 -11.39 -53.41 23.38
C THR A 626 -10.43 -53.51 22.19
N PRO A 627 -9.26 -54.15 22.34
CA PRO A 627 -8.32 -54.34 21.23
C PRO A 627 -8.86 -55.44 20.30
N VAL A 628 -9.14 -55.10 19.04
CA VAL A 628 -9.52 -56.07 18.02
C VAL A 628 -8.67 -55.86 16.76
N ASP A 629 -7.97 -56.91 16.36
CA ASP A 629 -7.12 -57.03 15.19
C ASP A 629 -7.91 -56.96 13.87
N GLY A 630 -7.82 -55.82 13.15
CA GLY A 630 -8.03 -55.61 11.70
C GLY A 630 -9.32 -56.12 11.01
N PRO A 631 -9.54 -55.87 9.70
CA PRO A 631 -9.04 -54.79 8.84
C PRO A 631 -10.16 -53.83 8.33
N ALA A 632 -9.74 -52.68 7.80
CA ALA A 632 -10.47 -51.75 6.91
C ALA A 632 -11.71 -50.95 7.41
N ARG A 633 -11.46 -49.64 7.59
CA ARG A 633 -12.30 -48.45 7.31
C ARG A 633 -13.78 -48.47 7.74
N THR A 634 -14.12 -47.62 8.71
CA THR A 634 -14.88 -46.35 8.52
C THR A 634 -14.99 -45.58 9.85
N GLY A 635 -14.98 -44.25 9.74
CA GLY A 635 -15.45 -43.25 10.70
C GLY A 635 -15.26 -43.45 12.21
N SER A 636 -14.32 -42.71 12.81
CA SER A 636 -14.61 -41.80 13.92
C SER A 636 -13.35 -41.07 14.41
N HIS A 637 -13.61 -39.85 14.88
CA HIS A 637 -12.79 -38.87 15.57
C HIS A 637 -11.54 -39.40 16.31
N HIS A 638 -10.44 -39.55 15.58
CA HIS A 638 -9.14 -39.23 16.18
C HIS A 638 -8.96 -37.72 16.13
N ARG A 639 -8.73 -37.11 17.30
CA ARG A 639 -8.01 -35.83 17.41
C ARG A 639 -6.67 -36.04 16.72
N VAL A 640 -6.65 -35.78 15.42
CA VAL A 640 -5.42 -35.73 14.62
C VAL A 640 -4.56 -34.66 15.28
N ALA A 641 -3.41 -35.08 15.78
CA ALA A 641 -2.34 -34.22 16.26
C ALA A 641 -2.18 -33.03 15.29
N SER A 642 -2.68 -31.87 15.71
CA SER A 642 -2.73 -30.67 14.90
C SER A 642 -1.77 -29.65 15.47
N ALA A 643 -0.95 -29.08 14.58
CA ALA A 643 -0.31 -27.76 14.72
C ALA A 643 0.80 -27.53 15.79
N GLU A 644 1.13 -28.45 16.68
CA GLU A 644 2.14 -28.17 17.73
C GLU A 644 3.57 -27.92 17.22
N GLN A 645 3.96 -28.49 16.07
CA GLN A 645 5.39 -28.51 15.69
C GLN A 645 5.94 -27.25 14.98
N ALA A 646 5.11 -26.25 14.64
CA ALA A 646 5.60 -25.04 13.96
C ALA A 646 6.05 -23.93 14.92
N ALA A 647 5.67 -24.00 16.21
CA ALA A 647 5.79 -22.88 17.16
C ALA A 647 6.55 -23.19 18.46
N LEU A 648 7.10 -24.40 18.63
CA LEU A 648 7.85 -24.78 19.84
C LEU A 648 9.25 -24.13 19.95
N ASP A 649 9.77 -23.57 18.85
CA ASP A 649 11.12 -23.02 18.86
C ASP A 649 11.18 -21.61 19.50
N PRO A 650 12.16 -21.35 20.38
CA PRO A 650 12.48 -19.99 20.81
C PRO A 650 12.83 -19.08 19.61
N PRO A 651 12.71 -17.74 19.74
CA PRO A 651 12.97 -16.83 18.64
C PRO A 651 14.35 -17.10 18.01
N PRO A 652 14.43 -17.36 16.69
CA PRO A 652 15.66 -17.82 16.04
C PRO A 652 16.79 -16.79 16.07
N ASN A 653 16.46 -15.50 16.31
CA ASN A 653 17.44 -14.42 16.42
C ASN A 653 17.61 -13.92 17.87
N ARG A 654 17.35 -14.76 18.88
CA ARG A 654 17.59 -14.39 20.28
C ARG A 654 19.09 -14.11 20.50
N PRO A 655 19.48 -12.97 21.11
CA PRO A 655 20.87 -12.75 21.51
C PRO A 655 21.29 -13.86 22.48
N SER A 656 22.38 -14.57 22.20
CA SER A 656 22.90 -15.57 23.14
C SER A 656 23.51 -14.86 24.36
N GLN A 657 23.19 -15.32 25.57
CA GLN A 657 23.87 -14.91 26.81
C GLN A 657 25.29 -15.50 26.95
N LYS A 658 25.75 -16.36 26.02
CA LYS A 658 27.12 -16.88 26.05
C LYS A 658 28.13 -15.78 25.67
N LEU A 659 28.91 -15.33 26.65
CA LEU A 659 30.19 -14.66 26.44
C LEU A 659 31.14 -15.67 25.76
N GLY A 660 31.28 -15.59 24.43
CA GLY A 660 32.20 -16.49 23.72
C GLY A 660 32.17 -16.37 22.20
N ARG A 661 33.30 -15.91 21.64
CA ARG A 661 33.72 -15.88 20.23
C ARG A 661 32.73 -15.30 19.21
N ARG A 662 32.91 -14.00 18.94
CA ARG A 662 32.50 -13.37 17.67
C ARG A 662 33.27 -14.00 16.50
N GLY A 663 32.74 -15.08 15.93
CA GLY A 663 33.17 -15.54 14.61
C GLY A 663 32.72 -14.54 13.51
N PRO A 664 33.50 -14.31 12.45
CA PRO A 664 33.25 -13.28 11.42
C PRO A 664 32.11 -13.64 10.44
N SER A 665 31.12 -14.41 10.88
CA SER A 665 29.98 -14.82 10.06
C SER A 665 28.75 -13.94 10.37
N ARG A 666 28.90 -12.61 10.24
CA ARG A 666 27.74 -11.79 9.91
C ARG A 666 27.35 -12.15 8.47
N LYS A 667 26.45 -13.13 8.31
CA LYS A 667 25.66 -13.24 7.07
C LYS A 667 25.10 -11.84 6.83
N GLN A 668 25.55 -11.21 5.74
CA GLN A 668 25.14 -9.88 5.34
C GLN A 668 23.61 -9.80 5.43
N PRO A 669 23.03 -8.78 6.10
CA PRO A 669 21.64 -8.49 5.87
C PRO A 669 21.49 -8.23 4.36
N ALA A 670 20.63 -9.01 3.71
CA ALA A 670 20.22 -8.70 2.34
C ALA A 670 19.87 -7.21 2.29
N PRO A 671 20.32 -6.45 1.28
CA PRO A 671 19.96 -5.05 1.18
C PRO A 671 18.43 -4.98 1.25
N LYS A 672 17.92 -4.26 2.25
CA LYS A 672 16.53 -3.84 2.28
C LYS A 672 16.32 -3.03 1.01
N LEU A 673 15.85 -3.66 -0.06
CA LEU A 673 15.10 -2.97 -1.08
C LEU A 673 13.85 -2.50 -0.34
N ILE A 674 13.87 -1.23 0.04
CA ILE A 674 12.76 -0.50 0.60
C ILE A 674 11.64 -0.58 -0.45
N GLY A 675 10.76 -1.56 -0.29
CA GLY A 675 9.41 -1.49 -0.81
C GLY A 675 8.61 -0.70 0.21
N ALA A 676 8.67 0.62 0.13
CA ALA A 676 7.71 1.52 0.74
C ALA A 676 6.81 2.02 -0.40
N ALA A 677 5.64 1.41 -0.49
CA ALA A 677 4.38 1.81 -1.13
C ALA A 677 3.55 0.54 -1.35
#